data_AF-A0A7C5LVD1-F1
#
_entry.id   AF-A0A7C5LVD1-F1
#
_cell.length_a   1.000
_cell.length_b   1.000
_cell.length_c   1.000
_cell.angle_alpha   90.00
_cell.angle_beta   90.00
_cell.angle_gamma   90.00
#
_symmetry.space_group_name_H-M   'P 1'
#
loop_
_entity.id
_entity.type
_entity.pdbx_description
1 polymer ?
#
loop_
_entity_poly.entity_id
_entity_poly.type
_entity_poly.pdbx_seq_one_letter_code
_entity_poly.pdbx_strand_id
1 'polypeptide(L)'
;MPRDMRVPLIGLSVILAAAVAWLAVARPVQGTVRDAETGGPLAGATVQVGTQELAADGQGRFAAAGVRGVATVWASAGGYEPARTRLPLAMLVGIQHELDLNLQPTQVTGTVTDAATGRPVAGATVQAGQQQAQTDAEGRYTLKRLLPRAPIMVRARYYQESAPVLYEGQATADLTLALLPVTVQVLNLYSGEPLPSAQLAAGGQTAQADAEGRATFARVEPQTPITAALAGFAQATAAASPGDTVALKLRPNTLQGTVRNAAGQPLANALVLLRAPGEEPRPMYTDATGGYRFDNVPAEASLLVRMAGYARAERQLGTATSLDFALQPFVAKGLYIPFGLLARGVEQNVQEDIDLVSRSEMNAVVIDIKGDRGYLAFQPQDPLLRQIAVTYEYIGDLQKVIDECKRRGIYLIARIVVFKDNILAQARPQWAVHRADGSLWRDAEGLAWADPFRKEVWEYNLAIAKEAAAMGFDEVQLDYLRFPSDGDIYDMEFSQETNRDARCQAISSFLAYVRKELDKTGVFFSADLFGLVTSVDPNVRLGDLGIGQRLIDVAPWVDYISPMVYPSMYQPGHLGLADPWRQPYEVVKISVEDAHKQVQTLIRPWLQHYSLWGVQYGPREYRLEKQAAADANACGWLFWNAGGVYDPLAFDAR
;
A
#
# COMPACT_ATOMS: atom_id res chain seq x y z
N MET A 1 -54.78 -112.16 19.40
CA MET A 1 -55.58 -112.04 20.64
C MET A 1 -55.03 -110.87 21.45
N PRO A 2 -55.74 -109.72 21.51
CA PRO A 2 -55.23 -108.49 22.10
C PRO A 2 -55.67 -108.33 23.56
N ARG A 3 -54.82 -107.73 24.41
CA ARG A 3 -55.20 -107.19 25.72
C ARG A 3 -55.08 -105.68 25.66
N ASP A 4 -56.24 -105.04 25.58
CA ASP A 4 -56.52 -103.63 25.84
C ASP A 4 -55.85 -103.18 27.14
N MET A 5 -54.83 -102.31 27.03
CA MET A 5 -54.40 -101.45 28.13
C MET A 5 -55.01 -100.07 27.89
N ARG A 6 -56.29 -99.96 28.26
CA ARG A 6 -57.01 -98.70 28.35
C ARG A 6 -56.37 -97.87 29.46
N VAL A 7 -55.55 -96.89 29.09
CA VAL A 7 -55.29 -95.75 29.97
C VAL A 7 -56.67 -95.15 30.31
N PRO A 8 -57.05 -95.00 31.58
CA PRO A 8 -58.40 -94.60 31.92
C PRO A 8 -58.62 -93.17 31.43
N LEU A 9 -59.48 -93.01 30.42
CA LEU A 9 -60.03 -91.71 30.01
C LEU A 9 -60.63 -90.95 31.21
N ILE A 10 -60.99 -91.65 32.30
CA ILE A 10 -61.53 -91.08 33.55
C ILE A 10 -60.47 -90.27 34.32
N GLY A 11 -59.21 -90.73 34.39
CA GLY A 11 -58.14 -89.99 35.06
C GLY A 11 -57.79 -88.70 34.32
N LEU A 12 -57.77 -88.77 32.98
CA LEU A 12 -57.55 -87.60 32.15
C LEU A 12 -58.73 -86.62 32.21
N SER A 13 -59.99 -87.11 32.24
CA SER A 13 -61.18 -86.25 32.31
C SER A 13 -61.45 -85.65 33.69
N VAL A 14 -61.06 -86.28 34.80
CA VAL A 14 -61.11 -85.67 36.14
C VAL A 14 -59.99 -84.64 36.31
N ILE A 15 -58.78 -84.89 35.82
CA ILE A 15 -57.71 -83.89 35.80
C ILE A 15 -58.06 -82.73 34.86
N LEU A 16 -58.68 -83.01 33.72
CA LEU A 16 -59.16 -81.99 32.78
C LEU A 16 -60.35 -81.19 33.36
N ALA A 17 -61.31 -81.84 34.03
CA ALA A 17 -62.43 -81.17 34.69
C ALA A 17 -61.98 -80.34 35.90
N ALA A 18 -61.01 -80.84 36.68
CA ALA A 18 -60.39 -80.09 37.77
C ALA A 18 -59.57 -78.91 37.23
N ALA A 19 -58.82 -79.07 36.14
CA ALA A 19 -58.10 -77.99 35.47
C ALA A 19 -59.06 -76.95 34.87
N VAL A 20 -60.17 -77.36 34.26
CA VAL A 20 -61.21 -76.48 33.70
C VAL A 20 -61.97 -75.74 34.80
N ALA A 21 -62.34 -76.41 35.89
CA ALA A 21 -62.95 -75.77 37.07
C ALA A 21 -61.97 -74.82 37.78
N TRP A 22 -60.68 -75.16 37.83
CA TRP A 22 -59.63 -74.32 38.40
C TRP A 22 -59.34 -73.08 37.55
N LEU A 23 -59.39 -73.20 36.22
CA LEU A 23 -59.30 -72.06 35.30
C LEU A 23 -60.54 -71.15 35.34
N ALA A 24 -61.69 -71.63 35.82
CA ALA A 24 -62.93 -70.87 35.95
C ALA A 24 -63.01 -69.99 37.22
N VAL A 25 -62.09 -70.17 38.18
CA VAL A 25 -62.05 -69.38 39.42
C VAL A 25 -61.55 -67.97 39.14
N ALA A 26 -62.35 -66.97 39.51
CA ALA A 26 -62.03 -65.57 39.38
C ALA A 26 -61.06 -65.15 40.49
N ARG A 27 -59.95 -64.48 40.15
CA ARG A 27 -58.91 -64.07 41.10
C ARG A 27 -58.59 -62.58 40.97
N PRO A 28 -58.27 -61.89 42.08
CA PRO A 28 -57.70 -60.56 41.98
C PRO A 28 -56.27 -60.64 41.44
N VAL A 29 -55.91 -59.72 40.58
CA VAL A 29 -54.53 -59.51 40.10
C VAL A 29 -54.14 -58.10 40.48
N GLN A 30 -53.11 -57.95 41.29
CA GLN A 30 -52.56 -56.67 41.69
C GLN A 30 -51.07 -56.62 41.34
N GLY A 31 -50.55 -55.41 41.14
CA GLY A 31 -49.17 -55.25 40.74
C GLY A 31 -48.72 -53.80 40.68
N THR A 32 -47.46 -53.60 40.32
CA THR A 32 -46.88 -52.28 40.09
C THR A 32 -46.33 -52.14 38.68
N VAL A 33 -46.47 -50.95 38.11
CA VAL A 33 -45.85 -50.54 36.85
C VAL A 33 -44.71 -49.59 37.19
N ARG A 34 -43.49 -49.93 36.78
CA ARG A 34 -42.28 -49.18 37.12
C ARG A 34 -41.42 -48.91 35.90
N ASP A 35 -40.67 -47.82 35.96
CA ASP A 35 -39.58 -47.54 35.03
C ASP A 35 -38.48 -48.59 35.28
N ALA A 36 -38.17 -49.38 34.26
CA ALA A 36 -37.18 -50.44 34.37
C ALA A 36 -35.74 -49.91 34.60
N GLU A 37 -35.46 -48.65 34.25
CA GLU A 37 -34.15 -48.01 34.43
C GLU A 37 -34.01 -47.37 35.81
N THR A 38 -35.03 -46.64 36.27
CA THR A 38 -34.95 -45.87 37.53
C THR A 38 -35.58 -46.57 38.73
N GLY A 39 -36.40 -47.61 38.50
CA GLY A 39 -37.20 -48.28 39.52
C GLY A 39 -38.40 -47.45 40.04
N GLY A 40 -38.56 -46.23 39.53
CA GLY A 40 -39.62 -45.30 39.92
C GLY A 40 -41.01 -45.76 39.45
N PRO A 41 -42.08 -45.40 40.18
CA PRO A 41 -43.44 -45.75 39.80
C PRO A 41 -43.92 -44.98 38.55
N LEU A 42 -44.61 -45.66 37.64
CA LEU A 42 -45.21 -45.05 36.44
C LEU A 42 -46.69 -44.75 36.67
N ALA A 43 -46.97 -43.58 37.24
CA ALA A 43 -48.33 -43.10 37.47
C ALA A 43 -49.08 -42.87 36.15
N GLY A 44 -50.34 -43.30 36.09
CA GLY A 44 -51.19 -43.16 34.91
C GLY A 44 -50.87 -44.13 33.76
N ALA A 45 -49.97 -45.10 33.95
CA ALA A 45 -49.73 -46.15 32.97
C ALA A 45 -51.01 -46.98 32.73
N THR A 46 -51.34 -47.24 31.47
CA THR A 46 -52.49 -48.08 31.10
C THR A 46 -52.11 -49.54 31.26
N VAL A 47 -52.88 -50.30 32.05
CA VAL A 47 -52.69 -51.73 32.28
C VAL A 47 -53.94 -52.48 31.84
N GLN A 48 -53.80 -53.38 30.89
CA GLN A 48 -54.85 -54.26 30.41
C GLN A 48 -54.65 -55.67 30.99
N VAL A 49 -55.62 -56.16 31.75
CA VAL A 49 -55.64 -57.50 32.35
C VAL A 49 -56.83 -58.27 31.80
N GLY A 50 -56.61 -59.17 30.83
CA GLY A 50 -57.70 -59.82 30.11
C GLY A 50 -58.53 -58.81 29.31
N THR A 51 -59.80 -58.61 29.67
CA THR A 51 -60.71 -57.62 29.04
C THR A 51 -60.83 -56.31 29.81
N GLN A 52 -60.18 -56.17 30.96
CA GLN A 52 -60.23 -54.96 31.79
C GLN A 52 -59.06 -54.04 31.45
N GLU A 53 -59.34 -52.75 31.28
CA GLU A 53 -58.34 -51.68 31.12
C GLU A 53 -58.37 -50.81 32.38
N LEU A 54 -57.19 -50.57 32.96
CA LEU A 54 -56.99 -49.89 34.23
C LEU A 54 -55.89 -48.83 34.06
N ALA A 55 -55.90 -47.80 34.90
CA ALA A 55 -54.79 -46.85 35.01
C ALA A 55 -54.05 -47.07 36.34
N ALA A 56 -52.73 -47.06 36.30
CA ALA A 56 -51.91 -47.15 37.51
C ALA A 56 -52.03 -45.88 38.35
N ASP A 57 -52.08 -46.02 39.69
CA ASP A 57 -52.19 -44.90 40.61
C ASP A 57 -50.87 -44.10 40.76
N GLY A 58 -50.84 -43.09 41.64
CA GLY A 58 -49.65 -42.26 41.90
C GLY A 58 -48.41 -43.01 42.42
N GLN A 59 -48.58 -44.26 42.89
CA GLN A 59 -47.51 -45.16 43.30
C GLN A 59 -47.25 -46.26 42.27
N GLY A 60 -47.83 -46.14 41.06
CA GLY A 60 -47.69 -47.10 39.98
C GLY A 60 -48.48 -48.39 40.21
N ARG A 61 -49.37 -48.47 41.20
CA ARG A 61 -50.13 -49.70 41.53
C ARG A 61 -51.37 -49.84 40.66
N PHE A 62 -51.71 -51.08 40.32
CA PHE A 62 -52.98 -51.44 39.68
C PHE A 62 -53.60 -52.66 40.37
N ALA A 63 -54.93 -52.80 40.30
CA ALA A 63 -55.65 -53.95 40.80
C ALA A 63 -56.86 -54.28 39.91
N ALA A 64 -56.84 -55.46 39.30
CA ALA A 64 -57.93 -56.03 38.51
C ALA A 64 -58.68 -57.08 39.33
N ALA A 65 -60.00 -56.98 39.42
CA ALA A 65 -60.83 -57.95 40.13
C ALA A 65 -61.43 -58.98 39.17
N GLY A 66 -61.55 -60.23 39.61
CA GLY A 66 -62.33 -61.24 38.89
C GLY A 66 -61.70 -61.78 37.60
N VAL A 67 -60.37 -61.78 37.50
CA VAL A 67 -59.63 -62.30 36.34
C VAL A 67 -59.73 -63.83 36.31
N ARG A 68 -60.12 -64.41 35.18
CA ARG A 68 -60.29 -65.87 35.00
C ARG A 68 -59.27 -66.41 33.99
N GLY A 69 -58.79 -67.63 34.22
CA GLY A 69 -57.85 -68.33 33.33
C GLY A 69 -56.44 -67.72 33.27
N VAL A 70 -55.65 -68.17 32.28
CA VAL A 70 -54.31 -67.64 32.01
C VAL A 70 -54.44 -66.35 31.20
N ALA A 71 -54.70 -65.24 31.88
CA ALA A 71 -54.81 -63.93 31.24
C ALA A 71 -53.43 -63.41 30.79
N THR A 72 -53.41 -62.70 29.68
CA THR A 72 -52.29 -61.83 29.32
C THR A 72 -52.46 -60.50 30.06
N VAL A 73 -51.38 -60.01 30.65
CA VAL A 73 -51.29 -58.65 31.17
C VAL A 73 -50.43 -57.83 30.21
N TRP A 74 -50.95 -56.68 29.81
CA TRP A 74 -50.29 -55.71 28.95
C TRP A 74 -50.22 -54.38 29.70
N ALA A 75 -49.07 -53.71 29.70
CA ALA A 75 -48.94 -52.38 30.27
C ALA A 75 -48.22 -51.46 29.30
N SER A 76 -48.74 -50.24 29.16
CA SER A 76 -48.17 -49.20 28.31
C SER A 76 -48.19 -47.85 29.02
N ALA A 77 -47.13 -47.09 28.86
CA ALA A 77 -47.05 -45.70 29.30
C ALA A 77 -46.40 -44.88 28.20
N GLY A 78 -46.80 -43.62 28.03
CA GLY A 78 -46.15 -42.71 27.07
C GLY A 78 -44.65 -42.59 27.40
N GLY A 79 -43.79 -42.78 26.40
CA GLY A 79 -42.34 -42.80 26.59
C GLY A 79 -41.76 -44.19 26.89
N TYR A 80 -42.57 -45.23 26.98
CA TYR A 80 -42.12 -46.57 27.32
C TYR A 80 -42.59 -47.62 26.31
N GLU A 81 -41.76 -48.63 26.09
CA GLU A 81 -42.16 -49.81 25.31
C GLU A 81 -43.23 -50.60 26.08
N PRO A 82 -44.32 -51.01 25.41
CA PRO A 82 -45.34 -51.79 26.09
C PRO A 82 -44.80 -53.14 26.57
N ALA A 83 -44.98 -53.44 27.85
CA ALA A 83 -44.62 -54.73 28.42
C ALA A 83 -45.81 -55.69 28.31
N ARG A 84 -45.54 -56.93 27.87
CA ARG A 84 -46.53 -58.00 27.83
C ARG A 84 -46.03 -59.20 28.60
N THR A 85 -46.85 -59.69 29.53
CA THR A 85 -46.56 -60.93 30.26
C THR A 85 -47.81 -61.80 30.38
N ARG A 86 -47.63 -63.10 30.61
CA ARG A 86 -48.72 -63.98 31.02
C ARG A 86 -48.73 -64.03 32.54
N LEU A 87 -49.91 -64.15 33.15
CA LEU A 87 -49.99 -64.35 34.59
C LEU A 87 -49.11 -65.54 35.01
N PRO A 88 -48.10 -65.33 35.88
CA PRO A 88 -47.22 -66.39 36.32
C PRO A 88 -48.03 -67.51 37.00
N LEU A 89 -47.65 -68.76 36.76
CA LEU A 89 -48.31 -69.90 37.42
C LEU A 89 -48.23 -69.78 38.95
N ALA A 90 -47.15 -69.20 39.47
CA ALA A 90 -46.94 -68.90 40.89
C ALA A 90 -48.04 -67.99 41.49
N MET A 91 -48.59 -67.05 40.71
CA MET A 91 -49.75 -66.26 41.14
C MET A 91 -51.03 -67.07 41.14
N LEU A 92 -51.16 -67.98 40.18
CA LEU A 92 -52.32 -68.86 40.07
C LEU A 92 -52.37 -69.91 41.20
N VAL A 93 -51.24 -70.23 41.82
CA VAL A 93 -51.16 -71.13 42.99
C VAL A 93 -50.95 -70.38 44.33
N GLY A 94 -51.01 -69.05 44.34
CA GLY A 94 -50.97 -68.24 45.56
C GLY A 94 -49.60 -68.10 46.23
N ILE A 95 -48.51 -68.38 45.50
CA ILE A 95 -47.13 -68.22 45.96
C ILE A 95 -46.62 -66.78 45.73
N GLN A 96 -47.13 -66.12 44.69
CA GLN A 96 -46.82 -64.74 44.36
C GLN A 96 -48.11 -63.90 44.41
N HIS A 97 -48.06 -62.74 45.08
CA HIS A 97 -49.23 -61.88 45.30
C HIS A 97 -49.22 -60.58 44.49
N GLU A 98 -48.07 -60.16 43.94
CA GLU A 98 -47.94 -58.92 43.16
C GLU A 98 -47.14 -59.14 41.87
N LEU A 99 -47.60 -58.50 40.80
CA LEU A 99 -47.00 -58.55 39.47
C LEU A 99 -46.21 -57.26 39.22
N ASP A 100 -44.91 -57.38 39.02
CA ASP A 100 -44.08 -56.22 38.65
C ASP A 100 -43.94 -56.15 37.13
N LEU A 101 -44.45 -55.04 36.57
CA LEU A 101 -44.37 -54.69 35.17
C LEU A 101 -43.32 -53.59 35.02
N ASN A 102 -42.10 -53.99 34.69
CA ASN A 102 -40.99 -53.07 34.44
C ASN A 102 -41.00 -52.68 32.95
N LEU A 103 -41.41 -51.45 32.68
CA LEU A 103 -41.50 -50.90 31.34
C LEU A 103 -40.14 -50.30 30.97
N GLN A 104 -39.58 -50.74 29.84
CA GLN A 104 -38.35 -50.20 29.32
C GLN A 104 -38.63 -48.82 28.70
N PRO A 105 -37.89 -47.76 29.06
CA PRO A 105 -37.97 -46.49 28.36
C PRO A 105 -37.73 -46.72 26.87
N THR A 106 -38.57 -46.13 26.02
CA THR A 106 -38.24 -45.97 24.61
C THR A 106 -36.90 -45.23 24.50
N GLN A 107 -36.10 -45.61 23.52
CA GLN A 107 -34.84 -44.93 23.25
C GLN A 107 -34.58 -44.79 21.76
N VAL A 108 -33.81 -43.77 21.41
CA VAL A 108 -33.17 -43.64 20.11
C VAL A 108 -31.73 -43.24 20.34
N THR A 109 -30.83 -43.88 19.59
CA THR A 109 -29.41 -43.52 19.54
C THR A 109 -29.08 -43.00 18.15
N GLY A 110 -28.10 -42.13 18.01
CA GLY A 110 -27.69 -41.69 16.68
C GLY A 110 -26.41 -40.89 16.72
N THR A 111 -25.99 -40.47 15.54
CA THR A 111 -24.89 -39.56 15.33
C THR A 111 -25.36 -38.27 14.68
N VAL A 112 -24.70 -37.16 15.00
CA VAL A 112 -24.85 -35.89 14.32
C VAL A 112 -23.56 -35.62 13.56
N THR A 113 -23.66 -35.50 12.25
CA THR A 113 -22.51 -35.27 11.38
C THR A 113 -22.69 -34.02 10.52
N ASP A 114 -21.57 -33.41 10.16
CA ASP A 114 -21.52 -32.34 9.19
C ASP A 114 -21.92 -32.90 7.81
N ALA A 115 -22.97 -32.33 7.21
CA ALA A 115 -23.59 -32.86 6.00
C ALA A 115 -22.63 -32.94 4.81
N ALA A 116 -21.58 -32.11 4.78
CA ALA A 116 -20.66 -32.01 3.66
C ALA A 116 -19.38 -32.83 3.84
N THR A 117 -18.94 -33.09 5.07
CA THR A 117 -17.71 -33.86 5.35
C THR A 117 -17.93 -35.21 5.98
N GLY A 118 -19.11 -35.45 6.55
CA GLY A 118 -19.39 -36.60 7.40
C GLY A 118 -18.62 -36.59 8.72
N ARG A 119 -17.94 -35.49 9.08
CA ARG A 119 -17.25 -35.38 10.37
C ARG A 119 -18.27 -35.25 11.51
N PRO A 120 -17.98 -35.81 12.69
CA PRO A 120 -18.88 -35.69 13.83
C PRO A 120 -19.00 -34.24 14.32
N VAL A 121 -20.22 -33.83 14.70
CA VAL A 121 -20.49 -32.53 15.31
C VAL A 121 -20.64 -32.72 16.80
N ALA A 122 -19.61 -32.34 17.56
CA ALA A 122 -19.60 -32.42 19.02
C ALA A 122 -20.36 -31.26 19.69
N GLY A 123 -21.01 -31.51 20.82
CA GLY A 123 -21.76 -30.50 21.58
C GLY A 123 -23.03 -29.99 20.90
N ALA A 124 -23.51 -30.64 19.84
CA ALA A 124 -24.80 -30.37 19.23
C ALA A 124 -25.92 -30.77 20.19
N THR A 125 -26.95 -29.93 20.30
CA THR A 125 -28.12 -30.21 21.14
C THR A 125 -29.19 -30.90 20.31
N VAL A 126 -29.48 -32.15 20.62
CA VAL A 126 -30.56 -32.93 20.01
C VAL A 126 -31.77 -32.88 20.94
N GLN A 127 -32.93 -32.49 20.42
CA GLN A 127 -34.16 -32.31 21.18
C GLN A 127 -35.31 -33.09 20.56
N ALA A 128 -36.13 -33.72 21.41
CA ALA A 128 -37.39 -34.33 21.02
C ALA A 128 -38.44 -34.11 22.11
N GLY A 129 -39.36 -33.17 21.88
CA GLY A 129 -40.31 -32.72 22.91
C GLY A 129 -39.60 -32.12 24.12
N GLN A 130 -39.80 -32.72 25.30
CA GLN A 130 -39.15 -32.32 26.56
C GLN A 130 -37.79 -32.98 26.79
N GLN A 131 -37.41 -33.95 25.95
CA GLN A 131 -36.15 -34.66 26.08
C GLN A 131 -35.07 -33.94 25.28
N GLN A 132 -33.86 -33.85 25.85
CA GLN A 132 -32.71 -33.27 25.18
C GLN A 132 -31.42 -34.03 25.54
N ALA A 133 -30.46 -34.04 24.63
CA ALA A 133 -29.13 -34.58 24.82
C ALA A 133 -28.10 -33.71 24.08
N GLN A 134 -26.84 -33.74 24.54
CA GLN A 134 -25.72 -33.19 23.78
C GLN A 134 -24.94 -34.31 23.13
N THR A 135 -24.40 -34.06 21.94
CA THR A 135 -23.51 -35.00 21.27
C THR A 135 -22.12 -35.01 21.91
N ASP A 136 -21.50 -36.20 21.96
CA ASP A 136 -20.11 -36.37 22.41
C ASP A 136 -19.09 -35.99 21.31
N ALA A 137 -17.80 -36.26 21.56
CA ALA A 137 -16.71 -35.93 20.63
C ALA A 137 -16.81 -36.69 19.29
N GLU A 138 -17.43 -37.87 19.31
CA GLU A 138 -17.73 -38.70 18.14
C GLU A 138 -19.11 -38.39 17.54
N GLY A 139 -19.77 -37.33 18.00
CA GLY A 139 -21.05 -36.86 17.49
C GLY A 139 -22.24 -37.72 17.93
N ARG A 140 -22.07 -38.66 18.86
CA ARG A 140 -23.12 -39.60 19.28
C ARG A 140 -24.05 -38.98 20.32
N TYR A 141 -25.32 -39.35 20.27
CA TYR A 141 -26.31 -38.98 21.27
C TYR A 141 -27.24 -40.14 21.62
N THR A 142 -27.94 -40.01 22.75
CA THR A 142 -29.02 -40.93 23.15
C THR A 142 -30.14 -40.12 23.76
N LEU A 143 -31.36 -40.29 23.25
CA LEU A 143 -32.58 -39.77 23.87
C LEU A 143 -33.40 -40.95 24.39
N LYS A 144 -33.99 -40.78 25.57
CA LYS A 144 -34.86 -41.77 26.21
C LYS A 144 -36.22 -41.16 26.54
N ARG A 145 -37.23 -42.02 26.76
CA ARG A 145 -38.59 -41.60 27.15
C ARG A 145 -39.28 -40.75 26.08
N LEU A 146 -39.16 -41.16 24.82
CA LEU A 146 -39.70 -40.46 23.65
C LEU A 146 -41.17 -40.82 23.40
N LEU A 147 -41.98 -39.81 23.12
CA LEU A 147 -43.37 -40.01 22.72
C LEU A 147 -43.45 -40.37 21.23
N PRO A 148 -44.39 -41.22 20.80
CA PRO A 148 -44.64 -41.47 19.39
C PRO A 148 -44.92 -40.17 18.63
N ARG A 149 -44.33 -40.06 17.43
CA ARG A 149 -44.36 -38.88 16.56
C ARG A 149 -43.72 -37.62 17.15
N ALA A 150 -42.92 -37.73 18.21
CA ALA A 150 -42.12 -36.61 18.69
C ALA A 150 -41.08 -36.21 17.62
N PRO A 151 -41.00 -34.94 17.21
CA PRO A 151 -40.00 -34.48 16.24
C PRO A 151 -38.63 -34.42 16.91
N ILE A 152 -37.66 -35.13 16.37
CA ILE A 152 -36.25 -35.06 16.73
C ILE A 152 -35.60 -33.99 15.86
N MET A 153 -35.03 -32.98 16.49
CA MET A 153 -34.33 -31.87 15.83
C MET A 153 -32.97 -31.67 16.48
N VAL A 154 -31.99 -31.20 15.70
CA VAL A 154 -30.67 -30.88 16.23
C VAL A 154 -30.27 -29.45 15.90
N ARG A 155 -29.64 -28.79 16.86
CA ARG A 155 -29.05 -27.46 16.75
C ARG A 155 -27.59 -27.49 17.18
N ALA A 156 -26.73 -26.79 16.46
CA ALA A 156 -25.35 -26.57 16.85
C ALA A 156 -24.93 -25.16 16.45
N ARG A 157 -23.94 -24.60 17.16
CA ARG A 157 -23.34 -23.31 16.79
C ARG A 157 -22.82 -23.41 15.35
N TYR A 158 -23.06 -22.37 14.54
CA TYR A 158 -22.66 -22.28 13.12
C TYR A 158 -23.46 -23.12 12.14
N TYR A 159 -24.36 -23.97 12.60
CA TYR A 159 -25.13 -24.86 11.73
C TYR A 159 -26.58 -24.39 11.60
N GLN A 160 -27.16 -24.62 10.42
CA GLN A 160 -28.61 -24.50 10.21
C GLN A 160 -29.31 -25.61 10.98
N GLU A 161 -30.38 -25.27 11.72
CA GLU A 161 -31.19 -26.24 12.43
C GLU A 161 -31.70 -27.35 11.49
N SER A 162 -31.65 -28.61 11.96
CA SER A 162 -32.06 -29.74 11.13
C SER A 162 -33.57 -29.73 10.86
N ALA A 163 -33.98 -30.36 9.76
CA ALA A 163 -35.38 -30.74 9.58
C ALA A 163 -35.81 -31.72 10.71
N PRO A 164 -37.08 -31.66 11.16
CA PRO A 164 -37.58 -32.58 12.16
C PRO A 164 -37.70 -34.00 11.61
N VAL A 165 -37.14 -34.97 12.34
CA VAL A 165 -37.32 -36.41 12.07
C VAL A 165 -38.29 -36.97 13.11
N LEU A 166 -39.44 -37.49 12.68
CA LEU A 166 -40.43 -38.02 13.60
C LEU A 166 -39.95 -39.33 14.23
N TYR A 167 -40.17 -39.48 15.54
CA TYR A 167 -39.97 -40.75 16.23
C TYR A 167 -41.14 -41.71 15.96
N GLU A 168 -40.90 -42.75 15.18
CA GLU A 168 -41.85 -43.82 14.83
C GLU A 168 -41.57 -45.14 15.58
N GLY A 169 -40.64 -45.13 16.54
CA GLY A 169 -40.18 -46.33 17.27
C GLY A 169 -38.86 -46.90 16.75
N GLN A 170 -38.18 -46.19 15.84
CA GLN A 170 -36.87 -46.58 15.32
C GLN A 170 -35.79 -46.62 16.41
N ALA A 171 -34.87 -47.59 16.33
CA ALA A 171 -33.75 -47.70 17.26
C ALA A 171 -32.66 -46.64 17.01
N THR A 172 -32.53 -46.19 15.76
CA THR A 172 -31.51 -45.23 15.34
C THR A 172 -32.07 -44.04 14.58
N ALA A 173 -31.48 -42.87 14.78
CA ALA A 173 -31.79 -41.66 14.02
C ALA A 173 -30.52 -40.82 13.81
N ASP A 174 -29.83 -41.05 12.70
CA ASP A 174 -28.68 -40.22 12.33
C ASP A 174 -29.16 -38.91 11.71
N LEU A 175 -28.54 -37.80 12.12
CA LEU A 175 -28.89 -36.46 11.71
C LEU A 175 -27.69 -35.79 11.06
N THR A 176 -27.94 -34.96 10.07
CA THR A 176 -26.91 -34.16 9.42
C THR A 176 -27.21 -32.68 9.59
N LEU A 177 -26.14 -31.89 9.72
CA LEU A 177 -26.20 -30.44 9.85
C LEU A 177 -25.38 -29.77 8.76
N ALA A 178 -25.93 -28.75 8.11
CA ALA A 178 -25.22 -27.92 7.15
C ALA A 178 -24.79 -26.59 7.81
N LEU A 179 -23.58 -26.12 7.52
CA LEU A 179 -23.12 -24.82 8.02
C LEU A 179 -24.01 -23.69 7.48
N LEU A 180 -24.22 -22.66 8.29
CA LEU A 180 -24.90 -21.44 7.87
C LEU A 180 -24.05 -20.75 6.79
N PRO A 181 -24.68 -20.23 5.72
CA PRO A 181 -23.96 -19.49 4.69
C PRO A 181 -23.37 -18.20 5.27
N VAL A 182 -22.26 -17.75 4.67
CA VAL A 182 -21.70 -16.41 4.93
C VAL A 182 -22.09 -15.49 3.80
N THR A 183 -22.71 -14.37 4.13
CA THR A 183 -23.03 -13.32 3.15
C THR A 183 -21.98 -12.22 3.23
N VAL A 184 -21.49 -11.79 2.08
CA VAL A 184 -20.48 -10.74 1.94
C VAL A 184 -21.07 -9.60 1.13
N GLN A 185 -20.92 -8.38 1.62
CA GLN A 185 -21.27 -7.14 0.95
C GLN A 185 -19.97 -6.41 0.58
N VAL A 186 -19.72 -6.21 -0.71
CA VAL A 186 -18.56 -5.49 -1.23
C VAL A 186 -18.97 -4.08 -1.60
N LEU A 187 -18.31 -3.09 -1.00
CA LEU A 187 -18.65 -1.67 -1.15
C LEU A 187 -17.41 -0.86 -1.54
N ASN A 188 -17.62 0.24 -2.25
CA ASN A 188 -16.62 1.28 -2.43
C ASN A 188 -16.40 2.00 -1.09
N LEU A 189 -15.15 2.05 -0.62
CA LEU A 189 -14.81 2.68 0.66
C LEU A 189 -15.18 4.18 0.71
N TYR A 190 -15.05 4.90 -0.41
CA TYR A 190 -15.24 6.35 -0.47
C TYR A 190 -16.69 6.74 -0.73
N SER A 191 -17.36 6.12 -1.70
CA SER A 191 -18.76 6.46 -2.03
C SER A 191 -19.80 5.67 -1.23
N GLY A 192 -19.43 4.50 -0.70
CA GLY A 192 -20.38 3.57 -0.07
C GLY A 192 -21.22 2.75 -1.03
N GLU A 193 -21.10 2.99 -2.34
CA GLU A 193 -21.83 2.27 -3.39
C GLU A 193 -21.42 0.79 -3.49
N PRO A 194 -22.34 -0.12 -3.87
CA PRO A 194 -22.00 -1.52 -4.09
C PRO A 194 -21.03 -1.70 -5.26
N LEU A 195 -20.15 -2.69 -5.14
CA LEU A 195 -19.17 -3.04 -6.18
C LEU A 195 -19.53 -4.37 -6.84
N PRO A 196 -20.32 -4.35 -7.93
CA PRO A 196 -20.63 -5.55 -8.68
C PRO A 196 -19.39 -6.12 -9.34
N SER A 197 -19.43 -7.40 -9.68
CA SER A 197 -18.34 -8.12 -10.36
C SER A 197 -17.03 -8.27 -9.56
N ALA A 198 -16.95 -7.77 -8.33
CA ALA A 198 -15.81 -7.98 -7.45
C ALA A 198 -15.59 -9.49 -7.24
N GLN A 199 -14.34 -9.93 -7.32
CA GLN A 199 -13.95 -11.32 -7.11
C GLN A 199 -13.71 -11.55 -5.63
N LEU A 200 -14.36 -12.57 -5.07
CA LEU A 200 -14.18 -12.96 -3.68
C LEU A 200 -13.53 -14.34 -3.60
N ALA A 201 -12.68 -14.54 -2.61
CA ALA A 201 -12.08 -15.81 -2.29
C ALA A 201 -12.14 -16.10 -0.79
N ALA A 202 -12.54 -17.32 -0.41
CA ALA A 202 -12.64 -17.77 0.97
C ALA A 202 -12.41 -19.29 1.04
N GLY A 203 -11.45 -19.76 1.85
CA GLY A 203 -11.26 -21.19 2.10
C GLY A 203 -11.09 -22.08 0.86
N GLY A 204 -10.49 -21.55 -0.21
CA GLY A 204 -10.33 -22.23 -1.51
C GLY A 204 -11.54 -22.14 -2.45
N GLN A 205 -12.65 -21.54 -2.02
CA GLN A 205 -13.80 -21.23 -2.86
C GLN A 205 -13.65 -19.83 -3.47
N THR A 206 -14.26 -19.63 -4.63
CA THR A 206 -14.38 -18.31 -5.26
C THR A 206 -15.85 -17.98 -5.51
N ALA A 207 -16.17 -16.69 -5.46
CA ALA A 207 -17.49 -16.16 -5.79
C ALA A 207 -17.33 -14.79 -6.45
N GLN A 208 -18.37 -14.32 -7.12
CA GLN A 208 -18.41 -12.98 -7.70
C GLN A 208 -19.58 -12.21 -7.11
N ALA A 209 -19.37 -10.92 -6.82
CA ALA A 209 -20.41 -10.04 -6.34
C ALA A 209 -21.48 -9.77 -7.42
N ASP A 210 -22.76 -9.83 -7.04
CA ASP A 210 -23.92 -9.50 -7.87
C ASP A 210 -24.08 -7.98 -8.10
N ALA A 211 -25.18 -7.56 -8.73
CA ALA A 211 -25.46 -6.15 -9.05
C ALA A 211 -25.51 -5.26 -7.79
N GLU A 212 -25.93 -5.82 -6.67
CA GLU A 212 -26.01 -5.17 -5.37
C GLU A 212 -24.70 -5.32 -4.58
N GLY A 213 -23.62 -5.84 -5.18
CA GLY A 213 -22.32 -6.01 -4.55
C GLY A 213 -22.30 -7.16 -3.53
N ARG A 214 -23.23 -8.10 -3.59
CA ARG A 214 -23.35 -9.20 -2.63
C ARG A 214 -22.83 -10.51 -3.21
N ALA A 215 -22.25 -11.33 -2.36
CA ALA A 215 -21.93 -12.71 -2.66
C ALA A 215 -22.21 -13.58 -1.43
N THR A 216 -22.47 -14.86 -1.66
CA THR A 216 -22.68 -15.82 -0.57
C THR A 216 -21.74 -16.99 -0.75
N PHE A 217 -21.04 -17.35 0.33
CA PHE A 217 -20.33 -18.61 0.41
C PHE A 217 -21.19 -19.60 1.18
N ALA A 218 -21.60 -20.67 0.50
CA ALA A 218 -22.44 -21.70 1.12
C ALA A 218 -21.74 -22.39 2.30
N ARG A 219 -20.40 -22.42 2.29
CA ARG A 219 -19.62 -23.09 3.32
C ARG A 219 -18.27 -22.43 3.56
N VAL A 220 -18.08 -21.92 4.77
CA VAL A 220 -16.85 -21.29 5.23
C VAL A 220 -16.56 -21.82 6.63
N GLU A 221 -15.36 -22.31 6.92
CA GLU A 221 -15.03 -22.73 8.29
C GLU A 221 -14.92 -21.50 9.21
N PRO A 222 -15.10 -21.63 10.53
CA PRO A 222 -14.97 -20.50 11.45
C PRO A 222 -13.64 -19.75 11.31
N GLN A 223 -13.70 -18.41 11.35
CA GLN A 223 -12.53 -17.52 11.23
C GLN A 223 -11.74 -17.62 9.92
N THR A 224 -12.39 -18.08 8.84
CA THR A 224 -11.74 -18.11 7.52
C THR A 224 -11.60 -16.68 6.97
N PRO A 225 -10.43 -16.30 6.43
CA PRO A 225 -10.27 -15.03 5.74
C PRO A 225 -11.06 -15.02 4.43
N ILE A 226 -11.88 -14.00 4.25
CA ILE A 226 -12.56 -13.66 3.00
C ILE A 226 -11.87 -12.45 2.40
N THR A 227 -11.32 -12.59 1.20
CA THR A 227 -10.69 -11.52 0.45
C THR A 227 -11.57 -11.11 -0.70
N ALA A 228 -11.74 -9.81 -0.93
CA ALA A 228 -12.38 -9.25 -2.11
C ALA A 228 -11.40 -8.38 -2.90
N ALA A 229 -11.42 -8.53 -4.23
CA ALA A 229 -10.58 -7.81 -5.17
C ALA A 229 -11.38 -7.35 -6.40
N LEU A 230 -11.09 -6.14 -6.88
CA LEU A 230 -11.66 -5.57 -8.09
C LEU A 230 -10.61 -4.65 -8.74
N ALA A 231 -10.49 -4.71 -10.07
CA ALA A 231 -9.52 -3.86 -10.79
C ALA A 231 -9.79 -2.37 -10.52
N GLY A 232 -8.74 -1.60 -10.25
CA GLY A 232 -8.83 -0.19 -9.83
C GLY A 232 -9.12 0.02 -8.34
N PHE A 233 -9.15 -1.05 -7.55
CA PHE A 233 -9.30 -1.01 -6.10
C PHE A 233 -8.20 -1.80 -5.39
N ALA A 234 -7.83 -1.35 -4.19
CA ALA A 234 -7.03 -2.12 -3.25
C ALA A 234 -7.87 -3.27 -2.66
N GLN A 235 -7.28 -4.46 -2.58
CA GLN A 235 -7.92 -5.63 -1.98
C GLN A 235 -8.24 -5.39 -0.50
N ALA A 236 -9.32 -6.01 -0.02
CA ALA A 236 -9.69 -6.01 1.39
C ALA A 236 -9.93 -7.45 1.87
N THR A 237 -9.54 -7.73 3.11
CA THR A 237 -9.71 -9.04 3.74
C THR A 237 -10.32 -8.89 5.13
N ALA A 238 -11.25 -9.77 5.48
CA ALA A 238 -11.80 -9.88 6.83
C ALA A 238 -12.02 -11.36 7.19
N ALA A 239 -11.87 -11.71 8.46
CA ALA A 239 -12.22 -13.03 8.94
C ALA A 239 -13.75 -13.17 9.08
N ALA A 240 -14.29 -14.32 8.68
CA ALA A 240 -15.71 -14.63 8.77
C ALA A 240 -15.93 -16.03 9.36
N SER A 241 -17.06 -16.20 10.04
CA SER A 241 -17.58 -17.48 10.52
C SER A 241 -18.96 -17.75 9.92
N PRO A 242 -19.42 -19.02 9.85
CA PRO A 242 -20.74 -19.37 9.36
C PRO A 242 -21.87 -18.53 9.99
N GLY A 243 -22.76 -18.00 9.14
CA GLY A 243 -23.87 -17.14 9.54
C GLY A 243 -23.53 -15.65 9.63
N ASP A 244 -22.26 -15.26 9.49
CA ASP A 244 -21.86 -13.85 9.48
C ASP A 244 -22.36 -13.12 8.23
N THR A 245 -22.63 -11.83 8.40
CA THR A 245 -22.72 -10.86 7.30
C THR A 245 -21.52 -9.93 7.37
N VAL A 246 -20.63 -10.02 6.39
CA VAL A 246 -19.37 -9.28 6.37
C VAL A 246 -19.43 -8.17 5.34
N ALA A 247 -19.01 -6.96 5.71
CA ALA A 247 -18.84 -5.86 4.77
C ALA A 247 -17.34 -5.66 4.44
N LEU A 248 -16.97 -5.88 3.19
CA LEU A 248 -15.62 -5.58 2.68
C LEU A 248 -15.65 -4.27 1.90
N LYS A 249 -14.96 -3.26 2.41
CA LYS A 249 -14.87 -1.95 1.78
C LYS A 249 -13.56 -1.84 1.00
N LEU A 250 -13.66 -1.77 -0.32
CA LEU A 250 -12.52 -1.68 -1.23
C LEU A 250 -12.21 -0.20 -1.51
N ARG A 251 -10.95 0.19 -1.30
CA ARG A 251 -10.49 1.55 -1.55
C ARG A 251 -10.10 1.70 -3.02
N PRO A 252 -10.66 2.66 -3.78
CA PRO A 252 -10.12 3.01 -5.09
C PRO A 252 -8.61 3.29 -5.02
N ASN A 253 -7.83 2.69 -5.92
CA ASN A 253 -6.38 2.84 -5.96
C ASN A 253 -5.85 3.22 -7.35
N THR A 254 -6.72 3.61 -8.27
CA THR A 254 -6.33 4.29 -9.51
C THR A 254 -6.57 5.79 -9.36
N LEU A 255 -5.59 6.58 -9.77
CA LEU A 255 -5.64 8.04 -9.85
C LEU A 255 -5.38 8.47 -11.28
N GLN A 256 -6.15 9.43 -11.76
CA GLN A 256 -5.93 10.07 -13.05
C GLN A 256 -6.13 11.58 -12.96
N GLY A 257 -5.71 12.31 -13.98
CA GLY A 257 -5.97 13.74 -14.05
C GLY A 257 -5.27 14.40 -15.21
N THR A 258 -5.36 15.72 -15.25
CA THR A 258 -4.74 16.56 -16.27
C THR A 258 -3.92 17.69 -15.65
N VAL A 259 -2.84 18.07 -16.32
CA VAL A 259 -2.05 19.27 -16.01
C VAL A 259 -2.23 20.28 -17.13
N ARG A 260 -2.61 21.49 -16.75
CA ARG A 260 -2.89 22.61 -17.66
C ARG A 260 -2.21 23.88 -17.16
N ASN A 261 -2.05 24.87 -18.03
CA ASN A 261 -1.68 26.21 -17.61
C ASN A 261 -2.90 27.02 -17.12
N ALA A 262 -2.67 28.23 -16.61
CA ALA A 262 -3.73 29.15 -16.17
C ALA A 262 -4.76 29.50 -17.26
N ALA A 263 -4.41 29.39 -18.54
CA ALA A 263 -5.31 29.60 -19.67
C ALA A 263 -6.09 28.32 -20.08
N GLY A 264 -5.91 27.20 -19.37
CA GLY A 264 -6.60 25.93 -19.64
C GLY A 264 -5.95 25.08 -20.74
N GLN A 265 -4.83 25.50 -21.31
CA GLN A 265 -4.11 24.73 -22.33
C GLN A 265 -3.41 23.53 -21.68
N PRO A 266 -3.44 22.35 -22.32
CA PRO A 266 -2.77 21.15 -21.79
C PRO A 266 -1.26 21.34 -21.77
N LEU A 267 -0.63 20.87 -20.70
CA LEU A 267 0.82 20.90 -20.54
C LEU A 267 1.37 19.47 -20.70
N ALA A 268 1.95 19.20 -21.87
CA ALA A 268 2.66 17.96 -22.14
C ALA A 268 4.06 17.97 -21.51
N ASN A 269 4.58 16.80 -21.15
CA ASN A 269 5.89 16.64 -20.51
C ASN A 269 6.06 17.38 -19.17
N ALA A 270 4.96 17.65 -18.46
CA ALA A 270 5.02 18.04 -17.05
C ALA A 270 5.31 16.81 -16.20
N LEU A 271 6.26 16.90 -15.27
CA LEU A 271 6.52 15.84 -14.31
C LEU A 271 5.41 15.82 -13.26
N VAL A 272 4.77 14.67 -13.09
CA VAL A 272 3.86 14.34 -11.98
C VAL A 272 4.54 13.26 -11.14
N LEU A 273 4.80 13.56 -9.87
CA LEU A 273 5.49 12.69 -8.94
C LEU A 273 4.53 12.24 -7.85
N LEU A 274 4.23 10.95 -7.83
CA LEU A 274 3.48 10.32 -6.75
C LEU A 274 4.42 9.96 -5.59
N ARG A 275 4.09 10.44 -4.39
CA ARG A 275 4.85 10.15 -3.16
C ARG A 275 3.92 9.58 -2.11
N ALA A 276 4.40 8.59 -1.36
CA ALA A 276 3.72 8.07 -0.18
C ALA A 276 4.76 7.72 0.89
N PRO A 277 4.42 7.83 2.19
CA PRO A 277 5.33 7.45 3.26
C PRO A 277 5.80 6.00 3.12
N GLY A 278 7.12 5.78 3.18
CA GLY A 278 7.72 4.45 3.12
C GLY A 278 7.74 3.78 1.74
N GLU A 279 7.31 4.47 0.68
CA GLU A 279 7.37 3.98 -0.70
C GLU A 279 8.34 4.82 -1.57
N GLU A 280 8.96 4.16 -2.54
CA GLU A 280 9.76 4.83 -3.56
C GLU A 280 8.88 5.80 -4.39
N PRO A 281 9.30 7.07 -4.58
CA PRO A 281 8.58 8.01 -5.41
C PRO A 281 8.43 7.52 -6.86
N ARG A 282 7.24 7.70 -7.44
CA ARG A 282 6.92 7.26 -8.80
C ARG A 282 6.73 8.46 -9.74
N PRO A 283 7.75 8.81 -10.54
CA PRO A 283 7.63 9.88 -11.54
C PRO A 283 6.87 9.41 -12.78
N MET A 284 6.10 10.32 -13.38
CA MET A 284 5.43 10.18 -14.67
C MET A 284 5.46 11.52 -15.40
N TYR A 285 5.51 11.50 -16.73
CA TYR A 285 5.32 12.69 -17.54
C TYR A 285 3.92 12.71 -18.16
N THR A 286 3.32 13.88 -18.21
CA THR A 286 2.03 14.06 -18.89
C THR A 286 2.15 13.85 -20.39
N ASP A 287 1.09 13.29 -20.99
CA ASP A 287 0.99 13.11 -22.44
C ASP A 287 0.65 14.44 -23.18
N ALA A 288 0.46 14.37 -24.50
CA ALA A 288 0.11 15.52 -25.34
C ALA A 288 -1.21 16.22 -24.94
N THR A 289 -2.09 15.55 -24.20
CA THR A 289 -3.35 16.10 -23.68
C THR A 289 -3.20 16.67 -22.26
N GLY A 290 -2.00 16.61 -21.68
CA GLY A 290 -1.73 16.93 -20.29
C GLY A 290 -2.16 15.82 -19.33
N GLY A 291 -2.56 14.65 -19.83
CA GLY A 291 -3.09 13.55 -19.04
C GLY A 291 -2.02 12.76 -18.31
N TYR A 292 -2.35 12.24 -17.13
CA TYR A 292 -1.52 11.30 -16.36
C TYR A 292 -2.40 10.25 -15.66
N ARG A 293 -1.81 9.10 -15.31
CA ARG A 293 -2.50 8.02 -14.59
C ARG A 293 -1.54 7.20 -13.73
N PHE A 294 -1.89 6.98 -12.47
CA PHE A 294 -1.22 6.04 -11.59
C PHE A 294 -2.19 4.91 -11.18
N ASP A 295 -1.72 3.68 -11.24
CA ASP A 295 -2.39 2.53 -10.64
C ASP A 295 -1.71 2.15 -9.31
N ASN A 296 -2.40 1.40 -8.48
CA ASN A 296 -1.92 0.97 -7.15
C ASN A 296 -1.45 2.14 -6.27
N VAL A 297 -2.23 3.21 -6.25
CA VAL A 297 -1.96 4.42 -5.45
C VAL A 297 -2.18 4.15 -3.96
N PRO A 298 -1.20 4.41 -3.08
CA PRO A 298 -1.33 4.23 -1.63
C PRO A 298 -2.37 5.15 -1.02
N ALA A 299 -2.83 4.84 0.20
CA ALA A 299 -3.88 5.62 0.86
C ALA A 299 -3.43 7.04 1.26
N GLU A 300 -2.18 7.20 1.70
CA GLU A 300 -1.64 8.48 2.18
C GLU A 300 -0.77 9.19 1.13
N ALA A 301 -1.12 9.02 -0.15
CA ALA A 301 -0.32 9.57 -1.23
C ALA A 301 -0.48 11.09 -1.41
N SER A 302 0.54 11.72 -1.97
CA SER A 302 0.55 13.10 -2.46
C SER A 302 1.07 13.14 -3.89
N LEU A 303 0.66 14.18 -4.62
CA LEU A 303 1.18 14.51 -5.93
C LEU A 303 1.95 15.82 -5.89
N LEU A 304 3.16 15.81 -6.43
CA LEU A 304 3.94 16.98 -6.78
C LEU A 304 3.98 17.11 -8.30
N VAL A 305 3.73 18.30 -8.83
CA VAL A 305 3.74 18.58 -10.26
C VAL A 305 4.69 19.73 -10.55
N ARG A 306 5.56 19.56 -11.54
CA ARG A 306 6.44 20.62 -12.04
C ARG A 306 6.60 20.59 -13.55
N MET A 307 6.85 21.76 -14.11
CA MET A 307 7.24 21.95 -15.51
C MET A 307 8.07 23.23 -15.60
N ALA A 308 9.13 23.23 -16.41
CA ALA A 308 9.96 24.42 -16.61
C ALA A 308 9.09 25.63 -17.05
N GLY A 309 9.35 26.80 -16.49
CA GLY A 309 8.56 28.03 -16.73
C GLY A 309 7.28 28.14 -15.88
N TYR A 310 7.03 27.18 -14.98
CA TYR A 310 5.87 27.18 -14.09
C TYR A 310 6.26 26.92 -12.64
N ALA A 311 5.46 27.48 -11.71
CA ALA A 311 5.60 27.20 -10.29
C ALA A 311 5.25 25.75 -10.00
N ARG A 312 6.06 25.10 -9.16
CA ARG A 312 5.78 23.76 -8.64
C ARG A 312 4.49 23.77 -7.82
N ALA A 313 3.66 22.76 -8.00
CA ALA A 313 2.45 22.56 -7.20
C ALA A 313 2.54 21.23 -6.45
N GLU A 314 1.98 21.18 -5.25
CA GLU A 314 1.90 19.96 -4.45
C GLU A 314 0.56 19.86 -3.76
N ARG A 315 -0.05 18.66 -3.74
CA ARG A 315 -1.33 18.39 -3.09
C ARG A 315 -1.38 16.99 -2.48
N GLN A 316 -1.93 16.90 -1.27
CA GLN A 316 -2.34 15.63 -0.67
C GLN A 316 -3.55 15.08 -1.43
N LEU A 317 -3.59 13.76 -1.64
CA LEU A 317 -4.65 13.12 -2.41
C LEU A 317 -5.96 12.98 -1.63
N GLY A 318 -5.89 12.61 -0.35
CA GLY A 318 -7.06 12.22 0.43
C GLY A 318 -7.87 11.11 -0.24
N THR A 319 -9.17 11.35 -0.45
CA THR A 319 -10.09 10.38 -1.10
C THR A 319 -10.27 10.62 -2.61
N ALA A 320 -9.50 11.53 -3.21
CA ALA A 320 -9.64 11.83 -4.62
C ALA A 320 -9.16 10.66 -5.50
N THR A 321 -9.95 10.32 -6.51
CA THR A 321 -9.59 9.37 -7.58
C THR A 321 -9.27 10.07 -8.90
N SER A 322 -9.49 11.38 -8.95
CA SER A 322 -9.09 12.26 -10.03
C SER A 322 -8.54 13.57 -9.44
N LEU A 323 -7.43 14.08 -9.98
CA LEU A 323 -6.85 15.34 -9.51
C LEU A 323 -6.26 16.17 -10.66
N ASP A 324 -6.86 17.31 -10.96
CA ASP A 324 -6.33 18.23 -11.97
C ASP A 324 -5.42 19.30 -11.36
N PHE A 325 -4.44 19.74 -12.16
CA PHE A 325 -3.52 20.82 -11.82
C PHE A 325 -3.60 21.95 -12.86
N ALA A 326 -3.66 23.19 -12.38
CA ALA A 326 -3.50 24.39 -13.18
C ALA A 326 -2.24 25.13 -12.74
N LEU A 327 -1.13 24.94 -13.46
CA LEU A 327 0.15 25.53 -13.11
C LEU A 327 0.20 27.02 -13.47
N GLN A 328 0.82 27.80 -12.59
CA GLN A 328 1.01 29.25 -12.76
C GLN A 328 2.40 29.52 -13.36
N PRO A 329 2.55 30.47 -14.30
CA PRO A 329 3.86 30.86 -14.81
C PRO A 329 4.79 31.30 -13.69
N PHE A 330 6.06 30.92 -13.81
CA PHE A 330 7.11 31.30 -12.86
C PHE A 330 8.40 31.60 -13.61
N VAL A 331 9.01 32.74 -13.27
CA VAL A 331 10.28 33.20 -13.85
C VAL A 331 11.22 33.55 -12.71
N ALA A 332 12.38 32.90 -12.65
CA ALA A 332 13.38 33.16 -11.63
C ALA A 332 14.26 34.36 -12.00
N LYS A 333 14.33 35.34 -11.11
CA LYS A 333 15.25 36.49 -11.17
C LYS A 333 16.00 36.52 -9.85
N GLY A 334 17.32 36.40 -9.86
CA GLY A 334 18.03 36.17 -8.60
C GLY A 334 19.48 36.61 -8.53
N LEU A 335 20.03 36.46 -7.33
CA LEU A 335 21.42 36.76 -6.99
C LEU A 335 22.17 35.49 -6.60
N TYR A 336 23.49 35.52 -6.78
CA TYR A 336 24.42 34.50 -6.33
C TYR A 336 24.90 34.79 -4.90
N ILE A 337 24.86 33.77 -4.04
CA ILE A 337 25.43 33.79 -2.70
C ILE A 337 26.69 32.91 -2.74
N PRO A 338 27.89 33.51 -2.76
CA PRO A 338 29.15 32.77 -2.83
C PRO A 338 29.39 31.88 -1.62
N PHE A 339 30.10 30.77 -1.82
CA PHE A 339 30.46 29.82 -0.76
C PHE A 339 31.09 30.52 0.46
N GLY A 340 31.94 31.52 0.23
CA GLY A 340 32.62 32.27 1.29
C GLY A 340 31.68 33.06 2.21
N LEU A 341 30.50 33.47 1.72
CA LEU A 341 29.49 34.16 2.54
C LEU A 341 28.71 33.21 3.44
N LEU A 342 28.82 31.90 3.23
CA LEU A 342 28.22 30.89 4.10
C LEU A 342 29.06 30.62 5.35
N ALA A 343 30.20 31.29 5.52
CA ALA A 343 31.05 31.14 6.71
C ALA A 343 30.45 31.82 7.96
N ARG A 344 30.86 31.33 9.13
CA ARG A 344 30.50 31.92 10.43
C ARG A 344 31.08 33.31 10.59
N GLY A 345 30.26 34.23 11.10
CA GLY A 345 30.63 35.63 11.38
C GLY A 345 30.38 36.61 10.23
N VAL A 346 29.90 36.14 9.06
CA VAL A 346 29.51 36.98 7.91
C VAL A 346 28.04 36.80 7.51
N GLU A 347 27.22 36.22 8.39
CA GLU A 347 25.80 35.92 8.15
C GLU A 347 24.99 37.17 7.77
N GLN A 348 25.41 38.35 8.25
CA GLN A 348 24.78 39.61 7.89
C GLN A 348 24.82 39.87 6.37
N ASN A 349 25.90 39.51 5.68
CA ASN A 349 26.01 39.74 4.23
C ASN A 349 24.97 38.90 3.46
N VAL A 350 24.79 37.64 3.88
CA VAL A 350 23.73 36.76 3.34
C VAL A 350 22.35 37.35 3.63
N GLN A 351 22.14 37.91 4.82
CA GLN A 351 20.88 38.56 5.18
C GLN A 351 20.59 39.80 4.33
N GLU A 352 21.61 40.61 4.03
CA GLU A 352 21.50 41.79 3.17
C GLU A 352 21.11 41.41 1.73
N ASP A 353 21.67 40.32 1.19
CA ASP A 353 21.30 39.78 -0.12
C ASP A 353 19.85 39.27 -0.14
N ILE A 354 19.45 38.51 0.88
CA ILE A 354 18.07 38.01 1.03
C ILE A 354 17.07 39.17 1.17
N ASP A 355 17.43 40.22 1.92
CA ASP A 355 16.62 41.43 2.07
C ASP A 355 16.50 42.19 0.75
N LEU A 356 17.59 42.28 -0.03
CA LEU A 356 17.58 42.90 -1.34
C LEU A 356 16.68 42.14 -2.32
N VAL A 357 16.75 40.81 -2.34
CA VAL A 357 15.85 39.97 -3.14
C VAL A 357 14.39 40.18 -2.72
N SER A 358 14.12 40.24 -1.40
CA SER A 358 12.76 40.37 -0.88
C SER A 358 12.08 41.70 -1.27
N ARG A 359 12.84 42.79 -1.38
CA ARG A 359 12.32 44.15 -1.64
C ARG A 359 12.39 44.61 -3.10
N SER A 360 12.86 43.76 -4.00
CA SER A 360 13.04 44.09 -5.42
C SER A 360 12.33 43.11 -6.34
N GLU A 361 12.33 43.34 -7.65
CA GLU A 361 11.73 42.46 -8.67
C GLU A 361 12.25 41.01 -8.67
N MET A 362 13.30 40.71 -7.92
CA MET A 362 13.90 39.39 -7.77
C MET A 362 13.07 38.48 -6.89
N ASN A 363 13.20 37.17 -7.06
CA ASN A 363 12.47 36.16 -6.30
C ASN A 363 13.28 34.88 -6.03
N ALA A 364 14.57 34.86 -6.40
CA ALA A 364 15.41 33.68 -6.30
C ALA A 364 16.79 34.01 -5.72
N VAL A 365 17.42 33.02 -5.10
CA VAL A 365 18.86 33.04 -4.77
C VAL A 365 19.51 31.73 -5.20
N VAL A 366 20.73 31.85 -5.71
CA VAL A 366 21.59 30.71 -6.03
C VAL A 366 22.65 30.61 -4.95
N ILE A 367 22.72 29.48 -4.27
CA ILE A 367 23.64 29.28 -3.14
C ILE A 367 24.68 28.25 -3.54
N ASP A 368 25.96 28.60 -3.39
CA ASP A 368 27.06 27.67 -3.64
C ASP A 368 27.19 26.66 -2.50
N ILE A 369 26.56 25.50 -2.64
CA ILE A 369 26.62 24.44 -1.61
C ILE A 369 27.85 23.54 -1.77
N LYS A 370 28.48 23.57 -2.96
CA LYS A 370 29.80 23.01 -3.24
C LYS A 370 30.55 23.86 -4.26
N GLY A 371 31.54 24.60 -3.78
CA GLY A 371 32.39 25.45 -4.61
C GLY A 371 33.49 24.70 -5.34
N ASP A 372 34.30 25.44 -6.10
CA ASP A 372 35.33 24.93 -7.01
C ASP A 372 36.61 24.39 -6.35
N ARG A 373 36.71 24.54 -5.03
CA ARG A 373 37.73 23.86 -4.20
C ARG A 373 37.28 22.50 -3.67
N GLY A 374 36.01 22.13 -3.86
CA GLY A 374 35.45 20.82 -3.49
C GLY A 374 34.87 20.71 -2.06
N TYR A 375 34.88 21.78 -1.27
CA TYR A 375 34.28 21.78 0.07
C TYR A 375 32.75 21.77 0.01
N LEU A 376 32.11 21.11 0.97
CA LEU A 376 30.66 21.19 1.19
C LEU A 376 30.31 22.28 2.21
N ALA A 377 29.21 22.99 1.92
CA ALA A 377 28.59 23.97 2.81
C ALA A 377 27.64 23.34 3.85
N PHE A 378 27.65 22.02 3.99
CA PHE A 378 26.81 21.28 4.91
C PHE A 378 27.49 19.97 5.34
N GLN A 379 26.99 19.38 6.42
CA GLN A 379 27.44 18.08 6.89
C GLN A 379 26.62 16.95 6.22
N PRO A 380 27.24 16.12 5.37
CA PRO A 380 26.48 15.11 4.63
C PRO A 380 26.01 13.94 5.51
N GLN A 381 24.89 13.36 5.12
CA GLN A 381 24.31 12.17 5.75
C GLN A 381 24.60 10.89 4.96
N ASP A 382 24.78 11.00 3.65
CA ASP A 382 25.06 9.89 2.75
C ASP A 382 26.40 9.20 3.09
N PRO A 383 26.44 7.85 3.12
CA PRO A 383 27.66 7.11 3.48
C PRO A 383 28.86 7.36 2.57
N LEU A 384 28.65 7.55 1.26
CA LEU A 384 29.73 7.84 0.30
C LEU A 384 30.29 9.23 0.58
N LEU A 385 29.42 10.22 0.77
CA LEU A 385 29.84 11.58 1.06
C LEU A 385 30.59 11.69 2.39
N ARG A 386 30.12 11.04 3.45
CA ARG A 386 30.82 11.01 4.75
C ARG A 386 32.23 10.43 4.69
N GLN A 387 32.55 9.61 3.70
CA GLN A 387 33.88 9.02 3.53
C GLN A 387 34.85 9.90 2.74
N ILE A 388 34.36 10.87 1.96
CA ILE A 388 35.14 11.56 0.93
C ILE A 388 35.03 13.08 1.08
N ALA A 389 33.81 13.58 1.20
CA ALA A 389 33.54 15.00 1.23
C ALA A 389 34.12 15.64 2.49
N VAL A 390 34.58 16.87 2.34
CA VAL A 390 35.07 17.68 3.46
C VAL A 390 34.14 18.88 3.63
N THR A 391 33.48 18.94 4.77
CA THR A 391 32.71 20.12 5.18
C THR A 391 33.68 21.23 5.61
N TYR A 392 33.45 22.44 5.15
CA TYR A 392 34.32 23.57 5.49
C TYR A 392 34.22 23.90 7.00
N GLU A 393 35.35 23.95 7.70
CA GLU A 393 35.36 24.02 9.18
C GLU A 393 34.72 25.30 9.74
N TYR A 394 34.73 26.39 8.97
CA TYR A 394 34.11 27.67 9.35
C TYR A 394 32.70 27.83 8.80
N ILE A 395 32.10 26.82 8.20
CA ILE A 395 30.75 26.96 7.65
C ILE A 395 29.73 27.31 8.74
N GLY A 396 28.84 28.24 8.42
CA GLY A 396 27.66 28.60 9.20
C GLY A 396 26.52 27.60 9.02
N ASP A 397 25.34 27.99 9.50
CA ASP A 397 24.16 27.14 9.50
C ASP A 397 23.37 27.32 8.20
N LEU A 398 23.71 26.52 7.18
CA LEU A 398 23.05 26.56 5.88
C LEU A 398 21.54 26.31 5.99
N GLN A 399 21.10 25.43 6.91
CA GLN A 399 19.68 25.13 7.07
C GLN A 399 18.90 26.37 7.51
N LYS A 400 19.46 27.21 8.39
CA LYS A 400 18.82 28.49 8.76
C LYS A 400 18.64 29.43 7.56
N VAL A 401 19.62 29.49 6.66
CA VAL A 401 19.52 30.31 5.44
C VAL A 401 18.40 29.77 4.53
N ILE A 402 18.32 28.46 4.36
CA ILE A 402 17.26 27.79 3.60
C ILE A 402 15.89 28.09 4.21
N ASP A 403 15.73 27.87 5.52
CA ASP A 403 14.47 28.06 6.23
C ASP A 403 13.97 29.51 6.14
N GLU A 404 14.89 30.48 6.25
CA GLU A 404 14.58 31.91 6.12
C GLU A 404 14.13 32.26 4.69
N CYS A 405 14.82 31.78 3.67
CA CYS A 405 14.40 31.95 2.28
C CYS A 405 13.03 31.32 2.02
N LYS A 406 12.76 30.12 2.54
CA LYS A 406 11.46 29.45 2.43
C LYS A 406 10.35 30.24 3.10
N ARG A 407 10.59 30.75 4.31
CA ARG A 407 9.63 31.59 5.04
C ARG A 407 9.23 32.83 4.24
N ARG A 408 10.14 33.37 3.42
CA ARG A 408 9.91 34.53 2.54
C ARG A 408 9.41 34.17 1.14
N GLY A 409 9.26 32.88 0.83
CA GLY A 409 8.85 32.43 -0.50
C GLY A 409 9.90 32.68 -1.59
N ILE A 410 11.18 32.70 -1.23
CA ILE A 410 12.30 32.85 -2.17
C ILE A 410 12.63 31.49 -2.78
N TYR A 411 12.75 31.44 -4.10
CA TYR A 411 13.13 30.26 -4.84
C TYR A 411 14.61 29.95 -4.67
N LEU A 412 14.91 28.74 -4.20
CA LEU A 412 16.26 28.33 -3.81
C LEU A 412 16.89 27.43 -4.86
N ILE A 413 18.04 27.86 -5.38
CA ILE A 413 18.85 27.12 -6.36
C ILE A 413 20.14 26.66 -5.67
N ALA A 414 20.36 25.36 -5.55
CA ALA A 414 21.59 24.78 -5.04
C ALA A 414 22.61 24.65 -6.18
N ARG A 415 23.67 25.46 -6.14
CA ARG A 415 24.77 25.35 -7.10
C ARG A 415 25.82 24.35 -6.62
N ILE A 416 26.20 23.44 -7.52
CA ILE A 416 27.18 22.38 -7.27
C ILE A 416 28.22 22.41 -8.38
N VAL A 417 29.47 22.76 -8.07
CA VAL A 417 30.61 22.58 -8.96
C VAL A 417 30.91 21.09 -9.11
N VAL A 418 30.95 20.53 -10.31
CA VAL A 418 31.03 19.06 -10.51
C VAL A 418 32.47 18.56 -10.63
N PHE A 419 33.16 18.85 -11.74
CA PHE A 419 34.42 18.16 -12.09
C PHE A 419 35.69 18.87 -11.61
N LYS A 420 35.65 20.18 -11.35
CA LYS A 420 36.72 20.90 -10.64
C LYS A 420 36.59 20.64 -9.14
N ASP A 421 37.00 19.43 -8.72
CA ASP A 421 36.87 18.98 -7.33
C ASP A 421 38.19 18.42 -6.82
N ASN A 422 38.97 19.32 -6.22
CA ASN A 422 40.28 18.99 -5.68
C ASN A 422 40.20 18.07 -4.44
N ILE A 423 39.14 18.13 -3.65
CA ILE A 423 38.95 17.24 -2.49
C ILE A 423 38.69 15.81 -2.96
N LEU A 424 37.76 15.63 -3.91
CA LEU A 424 37.45 14.33 -4.50
C LEU A 424 38.67 13.72 -5.17
N ALA A 425 39.36 14.50 -6.01
CA ALA A 425 40.55 14.04 -6.74
C ALA A 425 41.69 13.62 -5.80
N GLN A 426 41.90 14.32 -4.67
CA GLN A 426 42.92 13.94 -3.69
C GLN A 426 42.52 12.73 -2.85
N ALA A 427 41.26 12.64 -2.43
CA ALA A 427 40.76 11.53 -1.62
C ALA A 427 40.62 10.22 -2.42
N ARG A 428 40.44 10.32 -3.75
CA ARG A 428 40.30 9.20 -4.68
C ARG A 428 41.10 9.48 -5.96
N PRO A 429 42.44 9.39 -5.92
CA PRO A 429 43.28 9.70 -7.08
C PRO A 429 42.90 8.92 -8.34
N GLN A 430 42.51 7.66 -8.21
CA GLN A 430 42.08 6.81 -9.34
C GLN A 430 40.84 7.32 -10.10
N TRP A 431 40.10 8.28 -9.52
CA TRP A 431 38.95 8.94 -10.15
C TRP A 431 39.29 10.30 -10.78
N ALA A 432 40.56 10.72 -10.70
CA ALA A 432 41.02 12.03 -11.16
C ALA A 432 41.58 12.01 -12.59
N VAL A 433 41.77 13.22 -13.13
CA VAL A 433 42.59 13.45 -14.31
C VAL A 433 44.06 13.35 -13.91
N HIS A 434 44.85 12.63 -14.71
CA HIS A 434 46.26 12.40 -14.43
C HIS A 434 47.16 13.05 -15.49
N ARG A 435 48.45 13.07 -15.21
CA ARG A 435 49.51 13.28 -16.21
C ARG A 435 50.03 11.94 -16.71
N ALA A 436 50.83 11.97 -17.77
CA ALA A 436 51.49 10.78 -18.32
C ALA A 436 52.42 10.04 -17.32
N ASP A 437 52.89 10.72 -16.27
CA ASP A 437 53.69 10.11 -15.20
C ASP A 437 52.84 9.48 -14.08
N GLY A 438 51.51 9.51 -14.20
CA GLY A 438 50.55 8.98 -13.24
C GLY A 438 50.29 9.89 -12.03
N SER A 439 50.88 11.09 -11.97
CA SER A 439 50.55 12.09 -10.96
C SER A 439 49.22 12.80 -11.28
N LEU A 440 48.61 13.45 -10.28
CA LEU A 440 47.40 14.24 -10.50
C LEU A 440 47.69 15.43 -11.42
N TRP A 441 46.90 15.59 -12.47
CA TRP A 441 46.91 16.81 -13.27
C TRP A 441 46.35 17.97 -12.44
N ARG A 442 46.93 19.16 -12.61
CA ARG A 442 46.55 20.38 -11.89
C ARG A 442 46.39 21.54 -12.85
N ASP A 443 45.36 22.34 -12.63
CA ASP A 443 45.15 23.59 -13.34
C ASP A 443 46.13 24.69 -12.88
N ALA A 444 46.01 25.89 -13.47
CA ALA A 444 46.82 27.05 -13.15
C ALA A 444 46.65 27.56 -11.71
N GLU A 445 45.56 27.18 -11.02
CA GLU A 445 45.35 27.46 -9.59
C GLU A 445 45.95 26.37 -8.69
N GLY A 446 46.54 25.33 -9.27
CA GLY A 446 47.11 24.20 -8.56
C GLY A 446 46.06 23.20 -8.08
N LEU A 447 44.83 23.26 -8.59
CA LEU A 447 43.73 22.39 -8.18
C LEU A 447 43.64 21.15 -9.08
N ALA A 448 43.42 19.99 -8.46
CA ALA A 448 43.18 18.74 -9.19
C ALA A 448 41.72 18.62 -9.62
N TRP A 449 41.48 17.88 -10.71
CA TRP A 449 40.16 17.68 -11.30
C TRP A 449 39.76 16.22 -11.28
N ALA A 450 38.46 15.96 -11.10
CA ALA A 450 37.86 14.64 -11.25
C ALA A 450 37.65 14.32 -12.74
N ASP A 451 37.83 13.06 -13.12
CA ASP A 451 37.65 12.59 -14.49
C ASP A 451 36.16 12.50 -14.85
N PRO A 452 35.67 13.27 -15.85
CA PRO A 452 34.26 13.25 -16.25
C PRO A 452 33.75 11.92 -16.78
N PHE A 453 34.61 10.97 -17.14
CA PHE A 453 34.21 9.64 -17.59
C PHE A 453 33.88 8.66 -16.46
N ARG A 454 34.21 9.00 -15.21
CA ARG A 454 34.08 8.09 -14.07
C ARG A 454 32.67 8.09 -13.49
N LYS A 455 32.07 6.91 -13.42
CA LYS A 455 30.71 6.75 -12.87
C LYS A 455 30.67 7.07 -11.37
N GLU A 456 31.75 6.77 -10.66
CA GLU A 456 31.91 7.05 -9.23
C GLU A 456 31.89 8.56 -8.94
N VAL A 457 32.44 9.38 -9.86
CA VAL A 457 32.36 10.85 -9.78
C VAL A 457 30.93 11.32 -10.00
N TRP A 458 30.17 10.66 -10.89
CA TRP A 458 28.77 10.97 -11.11
C TRP A 458 27.91 10.63 -9.90
N GLU A 459 28.14 9.46 -9.29
CA GLU A 459 27.46 8.99 -8.09
C GLU A 459 27.71 9.91 -6.89
N TYR A 460 28.95 10.35 -6.69
CA TYR A 460 29.32 11.33 -5.66
C TYR A 460 28.54 12.65 -5.82
N ASN A 461 28.53 13.23 -7.01
CA ASN A 461 27.81 14.50 -7.25
C ASN A 461 26.28 14.33 -7.21
N LEU A 462 25.75 13.18 -7.64
CA LEU A 462 24.33 12.86 -7.50
C LEU A 462 23.91 12.74 -6.03
N ALA A 463 24.75 12.16 -5.16
CA ALA A 463 24.46 12.07 -3.73
C ALA A 463 24.33 13.48 -3.11
N ILE A 464 25.21 14.42 -3.49
CA ILE A 464 25.14 15.82 -3.05
C ILE A 464 23.83 16.47 -3.54
N ALA A 465 23.47 16.26 -4.81
CA ALA A 465 22.23 16.78 -5.39
C ALA A 465 20.97 16.24 -4.69
N LYS A 466 20.97 14.96 -4.30
CA LYS A 466 19.87 14.34 -3.52
C LYS A 466 19.76 14.95 -2.12
N GLU A 467 20.88 15.19 -1.43
CA GLU A 467 20.86 15.88 -0.14
C GLU A 467 20.39 17.33 -0.28
N ALA A 468 20.78 18.04 -1.34
CA ALA A 468 20.27 19.39 -1.63
C ALA A 468 18.74 19.40 -1.78
N ALA A 469 18.19 18.45 -2.56
CA ALA A 469 16.74 18.29 -2.67
C ALA A 469 16.07 18.02 -1.31
N ALA A 470 16.67 17.15 -0.48
CA ALA A 470 16.15 16.80 0.84
C ALA A 470 16.21 17.96 1.85
N MET A 471 17.22 18.84 1.75
CA MET A 471 17.33 20.07 2.58
C MET A 471 16.27 21.11 2.22
N GLY A 472 15.60 20.97 1.07
CA GLY A 472 14.47 21.80 0.66
C GLY A 472 14.77 22.74 -0.50
N PHE A 473 15.90 22.63 -1.20
CA PHE A 473 16.13 23.42 -2.41
C PHE A 473 15.05 23.14 -3.48
N ASP A 474 14.69 24.17 -4.24
CA ASP A 474 13.69 24.04 -5.32
C ASP A 474 14.33 23.54 -6.62
N GLU A 475 15.61 23.84 -6.80
CA GLU A 475 16.39 23.53 -7.99
C GLU A 475 17.81 23.10 -7.63
N VAL A 476 18.35 22.14 -8.39
CA VAL A 476 19.78 21.82 -8.41
C VAL A 476 20.38 22.33 -9.72
N GLN A 477 21.43 23.15 -9.61
CA GLN A 477 22.16 23.75 -10.72
C GLN A 477 23.59 23.22 -10.73
N LEU A 478 23.99 22.54 -11.80
CA LEU A 478 25.35 22.02 -11.94
C LEU A 478 26.25 23.03 -12.64
N ASP A 479 27.36 23.36 -12.01
CA ASP A 479 28.41 24.20 -12.59
C ASP A 479 29.71 23.40 -12.75
N TYR A 480 30.67 23.93 -13.51
CA TYR A 480 31.90 23.26 -13.89
C TYR A 480 31.61 21.86 -14.47
N LEU A 481 30.49 21.78 -15.19
CA LEU A 481 30.03 20.65 -15.98
C LEU A 481 30.84 20.59 -17.29
N ARG A 482 32.15 20.43 -17.16
CA ARG A 482 33.08 20.49 -18.29
C ARG A 482 34.37 19.71 -18.06
N PHE A 483 35.09 19.46 -19.14
CA PHE A 483 36.49 19.00 -19.08
C PHE A 483 37.44 20.15 -18.71
N PRO A 484 38.60 19.86 -18.09
CA PRO A 484 39.53 20.90 -17.66
C PRO A 484 40.05 21.73 -18.84
N SER A 485 40.08 23.05 -18.66
CA SER A 485 40.53 24.03 -19.66
C SER A 485 41.64 24.95 -19.16
N ASP A 486 41.89 24.95 -17.85
CA ASP A 486 42.52 26.07 -17.15
C ASP A 486 44.00 25.77 -16.79
N GLY A 487 44.68 24.92 -17.56
CA GLY A 487 46.07 24.48 -17.36
C GLY A 487 46.70 23.92 -18.64
N ASP A 488 47.77 23.12 -18.52
CA ASP A 488 48.36 22.45 -19.69
C ASP A 488 47.47 21.28 -20.15
N ILE A 489 46.56 21.58 -21.07
CA ILE A 489 45.56 20.63 -21.57
C ILE A 489 46.16 19.50 -22.44
N TYR A 490 47.44 19.60 -22.83
CA TYR A 490 48.10 18.55 -23.61
C TYR A 490 48.73 17.45 -22.74
N ASP A 491 48.84 17.70 -21.44
CA ASP A 491 49.40 16.77 -20.44
C ASP A 491 48.29 16.08 -19.61
N MET A 492 47.08 15.98 -20.16
CA MET A 492 45.94 15.33 -19.50
C MET A 492 45.75 13.89 -19.98
N GLU A 493 45.69 12.96 -19.03
CA GLU A 493 45.27 11.58 -19.21
C GLU A 493 43.96 11.31 -18.48
N PHE A 494 43.01 10.75 -19.24
CA PHE A 494 41.68 10.36 -18.77
C PHE A 494 41.55 8.84 -18.78
N SER A 495 40.56 8.31 -18.06
CA SER A 495 40.24 6.88 -18.06
C SER A 495 39.72 6.34 -19.41
N GLN A 496 39.42 7.22 -20.36
CA GLN A 496 38.98 6.88 -21.71
C GLN A 496 39.64 7.79 -22.74
N GLU A 497 39.69 7.32 -24.00
CA GLU A 497 40.15 8.13 -25.12
C GLU A 497 39.29 9.39 -25.27
N THR A 498 39.94 10.54 -25.36
CA THR A 498 39.26 11.84 -25.35
C THR A 498 39.29 12.48 -26.72
N ASN A 499 38.10 12.66 -27.29
CA ASN A 499 37.84 13.50 -28.45
C ASN A 499 36.54 14.30 -28.23
N ARG A 500 36.17 15.17 -29.18
CA ARG A 500 34.97 16.01 -29.06
C ARG A 500 33.72 15.20 -28.73
N ASP A 501 33.48 14.14 -29.49
CA ASP A 501 32.25 13.36 -29.38
C ASP A 501 32.22 12.58 -28.06
N ALA A 502 33.36 12.01 -27.64
CA ALA A 502 33.50 11.36 -26.33
C ALA A 502 33.23 12.32 -25.16
N ARG A 503 33.78 13.55 -25.21
CA ARG A 503 33.53 14.57 -24.16
C ARG A 503 32.06 14.96 -24.09
N CYS A 504 31.47 15.29 -25.23
CA CYS A 504 30.05 15.66 -25.32
C CYS A 504 29.14 14.53 -24.82
N GLN A 505 29.44 13.29 -25.21
CA GLN A 505 28.72 12.11 -24.76
C GLN A 505 28.86 11.89 -23.24
N ALA A 506 30.05 12.11 -22.66
CA ALA A 506 30.27 11.97 -21.22
C ALA A 506 29.40 12.97 -20.43
N ILE A 507 29.40 14.24 -20.82
CA ILE A 507 28.54 15.28 -20.21
C ILE A 507 27.05 14.93 -20.35
N SER A 508 26.61 14.58 -21.56
CA SER A 508 25.21 14.24 -21.81
C SER A 508 24.76 13.00 -21.02
N SER A 509 25.61 11.97 -20.95
CA SER A 509 25.33 10.73 -20.21
C SER A 509 25.30 10.94 -18.71
N PHE A 510 26.15 11.81 -18.19
CA PHE A 510 26.11 12.23 -16.79
C PHE A 510 24.79 12.95 -16.47
N LEU A 511 24.39 13.93 -17.29
CA LEU A 511 23.13 14.64 -17.09
C LEU A 511 21.91 13.72 -17.19
N ALA A 512 21.89 12.80 -18.15
CA ALA A 512 20.83 11.79 -18.28
C ALA A 512 20.73 10.92 -17.01
N TYR A 513 21.88 10.53 -16.46
CA TYR A 513 21.95 9.76 -15.22
C TYR A 513 21.43 10.55 -14.02
N VAL A 514 21.82 11.82 -13.88
CA VAL A 514 21.34 12.69 -12.80
C VAL A 514 19.84 12.95 -12.94
N ARG A 515 19.35 13.26 -14.14
CA ARG A 515 17.94 13.54 -14.41
C ARG A 515 17.02 12.40 -13.96
N LYS A 516 17.36 11.16 -14.33
CA LYS A 516 16.60 9.96 -13.95
C LYS A 516 16.39 9.85 -12.44
N GLU A 517 17.39 10.24 -11.66
CA GLU A 517 17.37 10.12 -10.22
C GLU A 517 16.78 11.37 -9.53
N LEU A 518 16.99 12.56 -10.08
CA LEU A 518 16.38 13.80 -9.56
C LEU A 518 14.87 13.89 -9.83
N ASP A 519 14.35 13.24 -10.88
CA ASP A 519 12.90 13.15 -11.10
C ASP A 519 12.15 12.54 -9.92
N LYS A 520 12.80 11.66 -9.15
CA LYS A 520 12.23 11.04 -7.94
C LYS A 520 12.15 12.02 -6.75
N THR A 521 12.84 13.15 -6.83
CA THR A 521 12.88 14.15 -5.74
C THR A 521 11.89 15.29 -5.97
N GLY A 522 11.53 15.57 -7.23
CA GLY A 522 10.64 16.67 -7.59
C GLY A 522 11.31 18.05 -7.63
N VAL A 523 12.64 18.15 -7.48
CA VAL A 523 13.36 19.41 -7.74
C VAL A 523 13.48 19.69 -9.23
N PHE A 524 13.62 20.96 -9.58
CA PHE A 524 14.06 21.38 -10.90
C PHE A 524 15.55 21.08 -11.08
N PHE A 525 15.97 20.93 -12.33
CA PHE A 525 17.35 20.62 -12.69
C PHE A 525 17.87 21.59 -13.74
N SER A 526 19.03 22.21 -13.51
CA SER A 526 19.64 23.14 -14.45
C SER A 526 21.16 22.95 -14.55
N ALA A 527 21.74 23.57 -15.58
CA ALA A 527 23.17 23.52 -15.83
C ALA A 527 23.73 24.88 -16.22
N ASP A 528 24.91 25.18 -15.69
CA ASP A 528 25.71 26.35 -16.02
C ASP A 528 26.70 26.02 -17.14
N LEU A 529 26.65 26.81 -18.20
CA LEU A 529 27.49 26.63 -19.40
C LEU A 529 28.32 27.87 -19.66
N PHE A 530 29.48 27.70 -20.31
CA PHE A 530 30.25 28.83 -20.81
C PHE A 530 29.40 29.71 -21.73
N GLY A 531 29.45 31.03 -21.54
CA GLY A 531 28.63 31.97 -22.33
C GLY A 531 28.84 31.81 -23.83
N LEU A 532 30.08 31.62 -24.27
CA LEU A 532 30.39 31.48 -25.71
C LEU A 532 29.77 30.23 -26.36
N VAL A 533 29.40 29.21 -25.58
CA VAL A 533 28.75 27.98 -26.10
C VAL A 533 27.43 28.32 -26.80
N THR A 534 26.77 29.44 -26.48
CA THR A 534 25.53 29.84 -27.12
C THR A 534 25.70 30.23 -28.59
N SER A 535 26.88 30.69 -28.99
CA SER A 535 27.12 31.35 -30.28
C SER A 535 28.19 30.64 -31.12
N VAL A 536 28.62 29.46 -30.70
CA VAL A 536 29.55 28.60 -31.45
C VAL A 536 28.74 27.58 -32.25
N ASP A 537 29.10 27.35 -33.51
CA ASP A 537 28.51 26.27 -34.32
C ASP A 537 28.86 24.90 -33.69
N PRO A 538 27.88 24.12 -33.21
CA PRO A 538 28.15 22.86 -32.52
C PRO A 538 28.73 21.77 -33.44
N ASN A 539 28.72 21.97 -34.76
CA ASN A 539 29.16 20.98 -35.74
C ASN A 539 30.63 21.11 -36.14
N VAL A 540 31.28 22.26 -35.86
CA VAL A 540 32.70 22.43 -36.18
C VAL A 540 33.59 21.63 -35.24
N ARG A 541 34.88 21.46 -35.60
CA ARG A 541 35.85 20.65 -34.85
C ARG A 541 35.95 21.02 -33.37
N LEU A 542 35.90 22.32 -33.06
CA LEU A 542 35.91 22.86 -31.69
C LEU A 542 34.54 23.41 -31.29
N GLY A 543 33.47 22.79 -31.80
CA GLY A 543 32.08 23.19 -31.49
C GLY A 543 31.70 22.99 -30.03
N ASP A 544 32.48 22.21 -29.27
CA ASP A 544 32.36 22.04 -27.83
C ASP A 544 33.36 22.90 -27.03
N LEU A 545 34.07 23.80 -27.71
CA LEU A 545 35.19 24.60 -27.20
C LEU A 545 36.33 23.80 -26.55
N GLY A 546 36.42 22.50 -26.83
CA GLY A 546 37.39 21.62 -26.17
C GLY A 546 36.98 21.14 -24.77
N ILE A 547 35.81 21.57 -24.27
CA ILE A 547 35.39 21.38 -22.88
C ILE A 547 34.18 20.45 -22.72
N GLY A 548 33.67 19.89 -23.83
CA GLY A 548 32.55 18.94 -23.84
C GLY A 548 31.16 19.57 -23.70
N GLN A 549 31.04 20.90 -23.81
CA GLN A 549 29.76 21.60 -23.68
C GLN A 549 29.18 21.97 -25.04
N ARG A 550 27.97 21.48 -25.33
CA ARG A 550 27.11 21.98 -26.42
C ARG A 550 25.67 22.06 -25.92
N LEU A 551 24.95 23.12 -26.30
CA LEU A 551 23.57 23.31 -25.87
C LEU A 551 22.69 22.10 -26.21
N ILE A 552 22.84 21.57 -27.43
CA ILE A 552 22.04 20.45 -27.94
C ILE A 552 22.23 19.14 -27.15
N ASP A 553 23.38 18.95 -26.48
CA ASP A 553 23.65 17.74 -25.69
C ASP A 553 23.18 17.86 -24.24
N VAL A 554 23.00 19.09 -23.76
CA VAL A 554 22.57 19.41 -22.39
C VAL A 554 21.05 19.58 -22.31
N ALA A 555 20.47 20.29 -23.28
CA ALA A 555 19.07 20.69 -23.33
C ALA A 555 18.04 19.56 -23.08
N PRO A 556 18.22 18.32 -23.59
CA PRO A 556 17.24 17.26 -23.36
C PRO A 556 17.09 16.82 -21.89
N TRP A 557 18.07 17.16 -21.03
CA TRP A 557 18.17 16.60 -19.69
C TRP A 557 17.83 17.58 -18.58
N VAL A 558 17.83 18.88 -18.87
CA VAL A 558 17.66 19.96 -17.88
C VAL A 558 16.40 20.77 -18.14
N ASP A 559 15.81 21.32 -17.08
CA ASP A 559 14.67 22.22 -17.14
C ASP A 559 15.08 23.64 -17.57
N TYR A 560 16.29 24.08 -17.16
CA TYR A 560 16.85 25.39 -17.51
C TYR A 560 18.34 25.29 -17.89
N ILE A 561 18.78 26.13 -18.82
CA ILE A 561 20.21 26.33 -19.12
C ILE A 561 20.58 27.75 -18.74
N SER A 562 21.67 27.90 -17.98
CA SER A 562 22.16 29.20 -17.52
C SER A 562 23.55 29.50 -18.11
N PRO A 563 23.63 30.09 -19.32
CA PRO A 563 24.91 30.47 -19.89
C PRO A 563 25.54 31.64 -19.12
N MET A 564 26.85 31.57 -18.88
CA MET A 564 27.67 32.59 -18.21
C MET A 564 28.00 33.75 -19.14
N VAL A 565 27.02 34.62 -19.39
CA VAL A 565 27.12 35.73 -20.35
C VAL A 565 27.67 36.97 -19.65
N TYR A 566 28.97 36.92 -19.33
CA TYR A 566 29.67 38.04 -18.71
C TYR A 566 30.41 38.85 -19.80
N PRO A 567 29.98 40.08 -20.13
CA PRO A 567 30.57 40.85 -21.22
C PRO A 567 32.08 41.02 -21.13
N SER A 568 32.63 41.17 -19.92
CA SER A 568 34.07 41.29 -19.68
C SER A 568 34.90 40.05 -20.03
N MET A 569 34.26 38.91 -20.29
CA MET A 569 34.90 37.64 -20.65
C MET A 569 34.86 37.36 -22.16
N TYR A 570 34.19 38.20 -22.96
CA TYR A 570 34.17 38.08 -24.43
C TYR A 570 35.33 38.88 -25.03
N GLN A 571 36.15 38.24 -25.88
CA GLN A 571 37.29 38.90 -26.51
C GLN A 571 36.85 39.81 -27.67
N PRO A 572 37.60 40.88 -28.00
CA PRO A 572 37.35 41.68 -29.20
C PRO A 572 37.15 40.82 -30.45
N GLY A 573 36.06 41.08 -31.18
CA GLY A 573 35.64 40.31 -32.35
C GLY A 573 34.66 39.17 -32.06
N HIS A 574 34.54 38.71 -30.80
CA HIS A 574 33.48 37.77 -30.43
C HIS A 574 32.11 38.39 -30.70
N LEU A 575 31.16 37.55 -31.14
CA LEU A 575 29.80 37.96 -31.51
C LEU A 575 29.76 39.03 -32.63
N GLY A 576 30.87 39.24 -33.35
CA GLY A 576 31.00 40.31 -34.33
C GLY A 576 31.16 41.71 -33.72
N LEU A 577 31.40 41.82 -32.41
CA LEU A 577 31.50 43.08 -31.70
C LEU A 577 32.97 43.51 -31.56
N ALA A 578 33.28 44.76 -31.92
CA ALA A 578 34.64 45.29 -31.82
C ALA A 578 35.13 45.40 -30.36
N ASP A 579 34.25 45.77 -29.43
CA ASP A 579 34.53 45.87 -27.99
C ASP A 579 33.32 45.35 -27.20
N PRO A 580 33.23 44.02 -26.97
CA PRO A 580 32.16 43.42 -26.18
C PRO A 580 32.10 43.95 -24.74
N TRP A 581 33.23 44.37 -24.17
CA TRP A 581 33.32 44.76 -22.76
C TRP A 581 32.50 46.01 -22.45
N ARG A 582 32.23 46.86 -23.46
CA ARG A 582 31.42 48.09 -23.33
C ARG A 582 30.03 47.96 -23.94
N GLN A 583 29.66 46.77 -24.39
CA GLN A 583 28.41 46.49 -25.10
C GLN A 583 27.60 45.40 -24.37
N PRO A 584 27.26 45.62 -23.08
CA PRO A 584 26.60 44.60 -22.27
C PRO A 584 25.22 44.20 -22.82
N TYR A 585 24.49 45.15 -23.42
CA TYR A 585 23.20 44.86 -24.04
C TYR A 585 23.34 43.89 -25.22
N GLU A 586 24.24 44.19 -26.15
CA GLU A 586 24.46 43.41 -27.37
C GLU A 586 24.99 42.01 -27.03
N VAL A 587 25.94 41.89 -26.10
CA VAL A 587 26.50 40.59 -25.69
C VAL A 587 25.41 39.67 -25.14
N VAL A 588 24.59 40.17 -24.21
CA VAL A 588 23.51 39.37 -23.62
C VAL A 588 22.46 39.02 -24.66
N LYS A 589 22.01 40.00 -25.45
CA LYS A 589 20.96 39.80 -26.44
C LYS A 589 21.35 38.76 -27.49
N ILE A 590 22.52 38.91 -28.10
CA ILE A 590 23.02 38.00 -29.14
C ILE A 590 23.18 36.59 -28.55
N SER A 591 23.77 36.47 -27.36
CA SER A 591 24.00 35.15 -26.75
C SER A 591 22.70 34.40 -26.47
N VAL A 592 21.67 35.08 -25.95
CA VAL A 592 20.36 34.45 -25.70
C VAL A 592 19.63 34.13 -27.01
N GLU A 593 19.63 35.05 -27.98
CA GLU A 593 19.02 34.82 -29.30
C GLU A 593 19.69 33.65 -30.04
N ASP A 594 21.01 33.51 -29.96
CA ASP A 594 21.74 32.40 -30.56
C ASP A 594 21.43 31.07 -29.85
N ALA A 595 21.28 31.07 -28.52
CA ALA A 595 20.86 29.88 -27.79
C ALA A 595 19.48 29.38 -28.23
N HIS A 596 18.51 30.29 -28.40
CA HIS A 596 17.16 29.97 -28.87
C HIS A 596 17.11 29.42 -30.30
N LYS A 597 18.10 29.73 -31.14
CA LYS A 597 18.23 29.13 -32.48
C LYS A 597 18.64 27.65 -32.40
N GLN A 598 19.28 27.22 -31.31
CA GLN A 598 19.80 25.87 -31.15
C GLN A 598 18.84 24.94 -30.40
N VAL A 599 18.17 25.45 -29.36
CA VAL A 599 17.37 24.62 -28.44
C VAL A 599 16.07 25.30 -28.02
N GLN A 600 15.11 24.49 -27.54
CA GLN A 600 13.83 24.97 -26.99
C GLN A 600 13.81 25.02 -25.46
N THR A 601 14.82 24.46 -24.79
CA THR A 601 14.96 24.51 -23.33
C THR A 601 15.11 25.96 -22.88
N LEU A 602 14.49 26.29 -21.75
CA LEU A 602 14.44 27.67 -21.26
C LEU A 602 15.83 28.19 -20.90
N ILE A 603 16.19 29.35 -21.46
CA ILE A 603 17.47 30.01 -21.24
C ILE A 603 17.33 31.06 -20.14
N ARG A 604 18.15 30.97 -19.09
CA ARG A 604 18.20 31.92 -17.97
C ARG A 604 19.65 32.36 -17.74
N PRO A 605 20.13 33.41 -18.44
CA PRO A 605 21.55 33.76 -18.42
C PRO A 605 22.01 34.21 -17.05
N TRP A 606 23.26 33.88 -16.75
CA TRP A 606 24.05 34.56 -15.74
C TRP A 606 24.55 35.88 -16.29
N LEU A 607 24.37 36.94 -15.52
CA LEU A 607 24.67 38.33 -15.81
C LEU A 607 25.81 38.82 -14.90
N GLN A 608 26.61 39.76 -15.39
CA GLN A 608 27.77 40.28 -14.70
C GLN A 608 27.36 41.39 -13.72
N HIS A 609 27.78 41.28 -12.45
CA HIS A 609 27.61 42.37 -11.47
C HIS A 609 28.95 42.87 -10.91
N TYR A 610 29.94 43.08 -11.77
CA TYR A 610 31.28 43.54 -11.37
C TYR A 610 31.94 44.37 -12.48
N SER A 611 33.07 45.02 -12.15
CA SER A 611 33.92 45.76 -13.09
C SER A 611 35.24 45.04 -13.26
N LEU A 612 35.74 44.94 -14.50
CA LEU A 612 36.98 44.23 -14.84
C LEU A 612 37.71 44.92 -15.99
N TRP A 613 39.01 44.66 -16.16
CA TRP A 613 39.84 45.18 -17.27
C TRP A 613 39.78 46.70 -17.48
N GLY A 614 39.54 47.47 -16.42
CA GLY A 614 39.43 48.93 -16.49
C GLY A 614 38.10 49.46 -17.06
N VAL A 615 37.11 48.60 -17.31
CA VAL A 615 35.75 49.00 -17.67
C VAL A 615 34.87 49.04 -16.43
N GLN A 616 34.35 50.23 -16.12
CA GLN A 616 33.45 50.45 -14.99
C GLN A 616 32.02 50.12 -15.39
N TYR A 617 31.40 49.22 -14.62
CA TYR A 617 29.98 48.88 -14.70
C TYR A 617 29.26 49.51 -13.51
N GLY A 618 28.10 50.09 -13.76
CA GLY A 618 27.20 50.59 -12.73
C GLY A 618 25.74 50.25 -13.03
N PRO A 619 24.78 50.89 -12.33
CA PRO A 619 23.35 50.61 -12.46
C PRO A 619 22.85 50.62 -13.91
N ARG A 620 23.41 51.48 -14.76
CA ARG A 620 23.04 51.56 -16.19
C ARG A 620 23.38 50.27 -16.92
N GLU A 621 24.63 49.80 -16.82
CA GLU A 621 25.13 48.62 -17.52
C GLU A 621 24.39 47.36 -17.03
N TYR A 622 24.21 47.20 -15.72
CA TYR A 622 23.47 46.08 -15.16
C TYR A 622 22.00 46.04 -15.62
N ARG A 623 21.35 47.21 -15.73
CA ARG A 623 19.98 47.29 -16.26
C ARG A 623 19.91 47.00 -17.76
N LEU A 624 20.95 47.36 -18.53
CA LEU A 624 21.06 46.99 -19.94
C LEU A 624 21.16 45.46 -20.13
N GLU A 625 21.91 44.76 -19.27
CA GLU A 625 21.97 43.29 -19.31
C GLU A 625 20.60 42.65 -19.06
N LYS A 626 19.87 43.11 -18.03
CA LYS A 626 18.51 42.64 -17.76
C LYS A 626 17.55 42.92 -18.91
N GLN A 627 17.63 44.13 -19.48
CA GLN A 627 16.78 44.53 -20.61
C GLN A 627 17.06 43.64 -21.82
N ALA A 628 18.33 43.37 -22.13
CA ALA A 628 18.73 42.48 -23.20
C ALA A 628 18.21 41.05 -23.01
N ALA A 629 18.30 40.51 -21.79
CA ALA A 629 17.74 39.19 -21.48
C ALA A 629 16.22 39.16 -21.71
N ALA A 630 15.49 40.19 -21.28
CA ALA A 630 14.05 40.31 -21.50
C ALA A 630 13.69 40.45 -22.99
N ASP A 631 14.37 41.33 -23.72
CA ASP A 631 14.16 41.58 -25.15
C ASP A 631 14.47 40.35 -26.01
N ALA A 632 15.42 39.51 -25.58
CA ALA A 632 15.76 38.24 -26.20
C ALA A 632 14.89 37.06 -25.71
N ASN A 633 13.83 37.32 -24.94
CA ASN A 633 12.90 36.32 -24.43
C ASN A 633 13.58 35.24 -23.55
N ALA A 634 14.51 35.63 -22.68
CA ALA A 634 15.04 34.76 -21.63
C ALA A 634 13.98 34.47 -20.55
N CYS A 635 14.06 33.30 -19.93
CA CYS A 635 13.25 32.94 -18.75
C CYS A 635 13.89 33.50 -17.47
N GLY A 636 13.96 34.83 -17.37
CA GLY A 636 14.58 35.53 -16.25
C GLY A 636 16.10 35.65 -16.40
N TRP A 637 16.79 35.84 -15.28
CA TRP A 637 18.24 36.07 -15.23
C TRP A 637 18.79 35.85 -13.81
N LEU A 638 20.10 35.62 -13.70
CA LEU A 638 20.80 35.47 -12.43
C LEU A 638 22.02 36.41 -12.41
N PHE A 639 22.24 37.20 -11.37
CA PHE A 639 23.46 38.04 -11.28
C PHE A 639 24.58 37.38 -10.50
N TRP A 640 25.77 37.40 -11.08
CA TRP A 640 26.97 36.86 -10.48
C TRP A 640 27.93 37.97 -10.03
N ASN A 641 28.41 37.85 -8.78
CA ASN A 641 29.53 38.60 -8.23
C ASN A 641 30.29 37.68 -7.27
N ALA A 642 31.60 37.50 -7.46
CA ALA A 642 32.42 36.61 -6.63
C ALA A 642 32.43 36.98 -5.13
N GLY A 643 32.24 38.26 -4.81
CA GLY A 643 32.19 38.76 -3.43
C GLY A 643 30.78 38.90 -2.87
N GLY A 644 29.73 38.60 -3.64
CA GLY A 644 28.34 38.81 -3.22
C GLY A 644 28.02 40.28 -2.94
N VAL A 645 28.61 41.20 -3.71
CA VAL A 645 28.37 42.64 -3.55
C VAL A 645 27.51 43.13 -4.71
N TYR A 646 26.32 43.62 -4.38
CA TYR A 646 25.32 44.05 -5.34
C TYR A 646 24.95 45.52 -5.16
N ASP A 647 24.71 46.22 -6.27
CA ASP A 647 24.27 47.61 -6.30
C ASP A 647 22.73 47.63 -6.31
N PRO A 648 22.07 48.08 -5.23
CA PRO A 648 20.61 48.06 -5.15
C PRO A 648 19.93 48.90 -6.24
N LEU A 649 20.60 49.91 -6.80
CA LEU A 649 20.04 50.78 -7.85
C LEU A 649 19.92 50.07 -9.20
N ALA A 650 20.57 48.92 -9.36
CA ALA A 650 20.39 48.08 -10.53
C ALA A 650 19.01 47.40 -10.58
N PHE A 651 18.27 47.33 -9.47
CA PHE A 651 17.04 46.53 -9.34
C PHE A 651 15.79 47.41 -9.15
N ASP A 652 14.68 46.98 -9.72
CA ASP A 652 13.40 47.64 -9.50
C ASP A 652 12.80 47.23 -8.16
N ALA A 653 12.23 48.19 -7.43
CA ALA A 653 11.55 47.92 -6.16
C ALA A 653 10.22 47.19 -6.39
N ARG A 654 9.81 46.35 -5.42
CA ARG A 654 8.50 45.68 -5.40
C ARG A 654 7.37 46.55 -4.90
#